data_AF-A0A355F1S8-F1
#
_entry.id   AF-A0A355F1S8-F1
#
_cell.length_a   1.000
_cell.length_b   1.000
_cell.length_c   1.000
_cell.angle_alpha   90.00
_cell.angle_beta   90.00
_cell.angle_gamma   90.00
#
_symmetry.space_group_name_H-M   'P 1'
#
loop_
_entity.id
_entity.type
_entity.pdbx_description
1 polymer ?
#
loop_
_entity_poly.entity_id
_entity_poly.type
_entity_poly.pdbx_seq_one_letter_code
_entity_poly.pdbx_strand_id
1 'polypeptide(L)'
;MDRFRLSVLLVLSLFPTSLAAATFPCKPCAGVRLDAPSPQDVTALLPKVSKLEPGSPLYTAWDVPLDGTASLPSEDLQALRQAGATPWLSLVFRTPAPLAQNVARLQEELRVAADLAGRAPAGSWFQVIWRPEGGEAGEPAASEYGFLIKRAAVTLTGARENAQVATQPLAADVAALEALYSEEIAAYLEALVLRPAPEAELAAALEAVQQRLDPGRAVVLDALPFPAPAAEVLADAARSATRGFDLTLFRTATLTPEAARPLALLALEFAGDLSWDPGSSPTGAPESWAFVRGKDLALRVILRAPEGAGALDLSFPDPGLRRPTRFPFEPGRVTPPSGRITATGLDLRVEAPGRVAVLGLERATAEEREGIAEQVEVASEREMPVEEILRRLQAFEDAQDRKLEHYSATNTTHLRFQPAAGTQTFEATLQGPFYVSDAGTDWAWQSLFVNGVRWRGKTLPEIPLIQPEKAAAVPLQIHFSKQYRYRLRGTDRIGERDAWVVDFAPAGPGGEGKLYQGTVWVDRRLYARLRTRAVQTGLEGEVLSNEETMEYTPIDAMGLSAPWSAESFILPLRMVAQQILSVVNATTVVERETLLTDVRINGATFEEERTKTAASEATMVRDTDKGLRYLVKDETGERVVKEGFDTSKLFLAGGVFYDDALDYPLPLGGVNYFSFDFKGTGQQLNVFFAGALLTVNAAQPRLFGSKFDFGGDAFAIAIPFADTLYANDEEAEEQEVEQRPASVGLKLGHPLGNFTKLSLEYDVLSLTYGDTDNTADNFVIPSDNLTHSVELDASFSRAGYGLRARGSYSRRSEWDFWGLPGNPDWSEDKQDFLRWDLRASKNWYLPRFQKVGFELDYAGGSDLDRFSKYQFGFFGGTRVHGYQSNRVRAEEAFAAHLTYGFEIGEVLRLDAVADAAWATDEATGLDRELLGGVGLGGTFIGPWQTVVNLDVGVPVAGPDDGFVLYVVFLKLFK
;
A
#
# COMPACT_ATOMS: atom_id res chain seq x y z
N MET A 1 -44.05 19.78 35.59
CA MET A 1 -43.26 19.41 36.79
C MET A 1 -41.88 19.00 36.30
N ASP A 2 -41.03 19.92 35.88
CA ASP A 2 -40.29 20.95 36.65
C ASP A 2 -39.03 20.44 37.36
N ARG A 3 -37.89 20.99 36.87
CA ARG A 3 -36.66 21.38 37.60
C ARG A 3 -35.72 20.23 38.01
N PHE A 4 -34.47 20.17 37.54
CA PHE A 4 -33.45 21.20 37.75
C PHE A 4 -32.42 21.30 36.62
N ARG A 5 -32.16 22.54 36.17
CA ARG A 5 -31.00 23.02 35.40
C ARG A 5 -30.04 23.72 36.38
N LEU A 6 -28.73 23.48 36.26
CA LEU A 6 -27.55 24.40 36.42
C LEU A 6 -26.29 23.50 36.42
N SER A 7 -25.50 23.40 35.35
CA SER A 7 -24.44 24.34 34.90
C SER A 7 -23.18 24.38 35.79
N VAL A 8 -22.14 23.62 35.42
CA VAL A 8 -20.69 23.97 35.44
C VAL A 8 -20.03 23.07 34.37
N LEU A 9 -19.90 23.46 33.09
CA LEU A 9 -18.83 24.31 32.53
C LEU A 9 -17.41 23.86 32.96
N LEU A 10 -16.92 22.76 32.37
CA LEU A 10 -15.48 22.48 32.26
C LEU A 10 -15.19 21.59 31.04
N VAL A 11 -15.50 22.11 29.85
CA VAL A 11 -14.96 21.64 28.57
C VAL A 11 -14.50 22.91 27.86
N LEU A 12 -13.18 23.14 27.80
CA LEU A 12 -12.47 23.96 26.82
C LEU A 12 -11.00 24.11 27.24
N SER A 13 -10.22 23.04 27.06
CA SER A 13 -8.76 23.13 26.92
C SER A 13 -8.20 21.84 26.31
N LEU A 14 -8.72 21.45 25.15
CA LEU A 14 -8.02 20.60 24.20
C LEU A 14 -8.09 21.38 22.88
N PHE A 15 -7.14 22.28 22.68
CA PHE A 15 -6.95 22.93 21.40
C PHE A 15 -6.57 21.84 20.39
N PRO A 16 -7.35 21.59 19.32
CA PRO A 16 -6.74 21.05 18.12
C PRO A 16 -5.72 22.08 17.64
N THR A 17 -4.50 21.63 17.34
CA THR A 17 -3.50 22.44 16.64
C THR A 17 -4.10 22.86 15.31
N SER A 18 -4.65 24.08 15.27
CA SER A 18 -5.08 24.71 14.04
C SER A 18 -3.93 24.71 13.04
N LEU A 19 -4.20 24.28 11.81
CA LEU A 19 -3.34 24.43 10.62
C LEU A 19 -3.10 25.93 10.34
N ALA A 20 -2.33 26.58 11.18
CA ALA A 20 -1.71 27.85 10.86
C ALA A 20 -0.40 27.52 10.13
N ALA A 21 -0.22 28.08 8.93
CA ALA A 21 1.12 28.16 8.34
C ALA A 21 2.07 28.75 9.38
N ALA A 22 3.34 28.34 9.36
CA ALA A 22 4.34 28.85 10.28
C ALA A 22 4.42 30.38 10.19
N THR A 23 3.84 31.09 11.16
CA THR A 23 3.90 32.55 11.24
C THR A 23 5.09 32.94 12.11
N PHE A 24 5.95 33.80 11.59
CA PHE A 24 7.01 34.40 12.40
C PHE A 24 6.38 35.32 13.46
N PRO A 25 6.76 35.23 14.75
CA PRO A 25 6.14 35.98 15.83
C PRO A 25 6.69 37.41 15.94
N CYS A 26 6.82 38.11 14.82
CA CYS A 26 7.33 39.47 14.71
C CYS A 26 6.96 40.12 13.37
N LYS A 27 7.07 41.44 13.28
CA LYS A 27 7.11 42.15 11.98
C LYS A 27 7.68 43.57 12.14
N PRO A 28 8.81 43.93 11.50
CA PRO A 28 9.66 43.07 10.67
C PRO A 28 10.43 42.05 11.53
N CYS A 29 10.62 40.85 11.00
CA CYS A 29 11.53 39.88 11.60
C CYS A 29 12.90 39.96 10.94
N ALA A 30 13.94 39.90 11.77
CA ALA A 30 15.31 39.90 11.29
C ALA A 30 16.16 38.90 12.07
N GLY A 31 17.23 38.48 11.42
CA GLY A 31 18.25 37.64 12.03
C GLY A 31 19.60 37.85 11.39
N VAL A 32 20.56 37.04 11.80
CA VAL A 32 21.92 37.05 11.30
C VAL A 32 22.26 35.71 10.67
N ARG A 33 22.92 35.71 9.52
CA ARG A 33 23.64 34.55 8.97
C ARG A 33 25.13 34.71 9.21
N LEU A 34 25.73 33.74 9.88
CA LEU A 34 27.17 33.70 10.17
C LEU A 34 27.91 32.88 9.10
N ASP A 35 29.07 33.37 8.64
CA ASP A 35 29.92 32.65 7.68
C ASP A 35 30.61 31.40 8.29
N ALA A 36 30.82 31.39 9.61
CA ALA A 36 31.38 30.26 10.35
C ALA A 36 30.52 29.92 11.58
N PRO A 37 30.42 28.64 11.98
CA PRO A 37 29.62 28.24 13.12
C PRO A 37 30.26 28.75 14.42
N SER A 38 29.71 29.81 15.00
CA SER A 38 30.02 30.22 16.37
C SER A 38 28.77 30.61 17.19
N PRO A 39 27.79 29.72 17.34
CA PRO A 39 26.61 29.98 18.19
C PRO A 39 27.00 30.32 19.63
N GLN A 40 28.14 29.81 20.12
CA GLN A 40 28.70 30.14 21.43
C GLN A 40 29.09 31.62 21.55
N ASP A 41 29.64 32.24 20.50
CA ASP A 41 29.99 33.66 20.50
C ASP A 41 28.73 34.53 20.61
N VAL A 42 27.70 34.18 19.84
CA VAL A 42 26.40 34.86 19.91
C VAL A 42 25.79 34.69 21.30
N THR A 43 25.84 33.47 21.86
CA THR A 43 25.34 33.16 23.21
C THR A 43 26.04 33.99 24.29
N ALA A 44 27.35 34.16 24.19
CA ALA A 44 28.14 34.97 25.13
C ALA A 44 27.98 36.48 24.91
N LEU A 45 27.59 36.90 23.70
CA LEU A 45 27.42 38.30 23.31
C LEU A 45 26.06 38.85 23.71
N LEU A 46 24.96 38.14 23.40
CA LEU A 46 23.59 38.66 23.53
C LEU A 46 23.27 39.21 24.93
N PRO A 47 23.61 38.52 26.04
CA PRO A 47 23.35 39.04 27.38
C PRO A 47 24.07 40.35 27.71
N LYS A 48 25.16 40.68 26.99
CA LYS A 48 25.90 41.95 27.13
C LYS A 48 25.30 43.07 26.27
N VAL A 49 24.49 42.73 25.28
CA VAL A 49 23.83 43.65 24.36
C VAL A 49 22.44 44.01 24.85
N SER A 50 21.61 43.01 25.16
CA SER A 50 20.24 43.19 25.62
C SER A 50 19.75 41.96 26.40
N LYS A 51 18.77 42.16 27.29
CA LYS A 51 18.10 41.05 27.99
C LYS A 51 16.87 40.62 27.20
N LEU A 52 17.04 39.59 26.38
CA LEU A 52 15.97 38.97 25.60
C LEU A 52 15.33 37.80 26.35
N GLU A 53 14.05 37.52 26.08
CA GLU A 53 13.40 36.32 26.60
C GLU A 53 13.88 35.08 25.83
N PRO A 54 13.93 33.89 26.46
CA PRO A 54 14.38 32.68 25.78
C PRO A 54 13.56 32.36 24.53
N GLY A 55 14.24 32.26 23.38
CA GLY A 55 13.59 32.05 22.08
C GLY A 55 12.84 33.27 21.55
N SER A 56 13.28 34.49 21.87
CA SER A 56 12.82 35.72 21.20
C SER A 56 13.03 35.62 19.68
N PRO A 57 12.30 36.42 18.87
CA PRO A 57 12.38 36.40 17.41
C PRO A 57 13.67 37.01 16.82
N LEU A 58 14.82 36.65 17.39
CA LEU A 58 16.15 36.95 16.86
C LEU A 58 16.74 35.67 16.27
N TYR A 59 16.65 35.51 14.95
CA TYR A 59 17.10 34.29 14.28
C TYR A 59 18.61 34.31 14.08
N THR A 60 19.28 33.21 14.42
CA THR A 60 20.72 33.03 14.19
C THR A 60 20.92 31.83 13.28
N ALA A 61 21.40 32.09 12.07
CA ALA A 61 21.59 31.10 11.02
C ALA A 61 23.06 30.78 10.79
N TRP A 62 23.39 29.49 10.65
CA TRP A 62 24.72 29.02 10.27
C TRP A 62 24.65 27.67 9.57
N ASP A 63 25.71 27.32 8.85
CA ASP A 63 25.83 26.07 8.13
C ASP A 63 26.25 24.92 9.06
N VAL A 64 25.59 23.78 8.91
CA VAL A 64 25.82 22.54 9.64
C VAL A 64 26.08 21.42 8.64
N PRO A 65 27.35 21.11 8.33
CA PRO A 65 27.70 19.97 7.48
C PRO A 65 27.19 18.64 8.05
N LEU A 66 26.52 17.83 7.22
CA LEU A 66 26.03 16.50 7.60
C LEU A 66 27.03 15.37 7.30
N ASP A 67 28.24 15.70 6.86
CA ASP A 67 29.32 14.76 6.53
C ASP A 67 30.03 14.15 7.76
N GLY A 68 29.47 14.35 8.96
CA GLY A 68 30.03 13.88 10.23
C GLY A 68 31.08 14.81 10.85
N THR A 69 31.42 15.94 10.21
CA THR A 69 32.39 16.90 10.75
C THR A 69 31.80 17.90 11.75
N ALA A 70 30.47 18.08 11.73
CA ALA A 70 29.81 19.02 12.63
C ALA A 70 29.59 18.42 14.02
N SER A 71 30.21 19.01 15.05
CA SER A 71 29.78 18.81 16.44
C SER A 71 28.91 19.99 16.88
N LEU A 72 27.63 19.72 17.13
CA LEU A 72 26.71 20.66 17.76
C LEU A 72 26.10 20.00 19.00
N PRO A 73 26.69 20.24 20.18
CA PRO A 73 26.10 19.82 21.45
C PRO A 73 24.70 20.40 21.62
N SER A 74 23.77 19.62 22.16
CA SER A 74 22.40 20.10 22.49
C SER A 74 22.44 21.27 23.47
N GLU A 75 23.42 21.27 24.38
CA GLU A 75 23.67 22.33 25.36
C GLU A 75 23.92 23.69 24.68
N ASP A 76 24.63 23.73 23.55
CA ASP A 76 24.92 24.97 22.82
C ASP A 76 23.65 25.56 22.20
N LEU A 77 22.80 24.72 21.62
CA LEU A 77 21.51 25.17 21.05
C LEU A 77 20.56 25.66 22.14
N GLN A 78 20.56 24.98 23.29
CA GLN A 78 19.74 25.36 24.43
C GLN A 78 20.26 26.65 25.07
N ALA A 79 21.58 26.81 25.19
CA ALA A 79 22.21 28.04 25.69
C ALA A 79 21.93 29.23 24.77
N LEU A 80 22.03 29.05 23.45
CA LEU A 80 21.67 30.08 22.47
C LEU A 80 20.20 30.51 22.63
N ARG A 81 19.30 29.55 22.83
CA ARG A 81 17.90 29.84 23.13
C ARG A 81 17.75 30.63 24.42
N GLN A 82 18.44 30.24 25.50
CA GLN A 82 18.38 30.94 26.78
C GLN A 82 18.95 32.36 26.71
N ALA A 83 19.93 32.60 25.84
CA ALA A 83 20.44 33.94 25.53
C ALA A 83 19.44 34.80 24.71
N GLY A 84 18.33 34.20 24.27
CA GLY A 84 17.22 34.86 23.61
C GLY A 84 17.28 34.88 22.08
N ALA A 85 18.11 34.04 21.45
CA ALA A 85 18.07 33.82 20.01
C ALA A 85 17.29 32.55 19.65
N THR A 86 16.79 32.48 18.41
CA THR A 86 16.13 31.30 17.84
C THR A 86 17.08 30.62 16.85
N PRO A 87 17.45 29.34 17.04
CA PRO A 87 18.33 28.63 16.12
C PRO A 87 17.72 28.45 14.73
N TRP A 88 18.50 28.75 13.69
CA TRP A 88 18.20 28.47 12.29
C TRP A 88 19.33 27.62 11.69
N LEU A 89 19.16 26.29 11.71
CA LEU A 89 20.18 25.34 11.33
C LEU A 89 20.15 25.10 9.83
N SER A 90 21.19 25.51 9.11
CA SER A 90 21.30 25.26 7.67
C SER A 90 22.01 23.92 7.43
N LEU A 91 21.22 22.85 7.31
CA LEU A 91 21.73 21.49 7.17
C LEU A 91 22.28 21.29 5.75
N VAL A 92 23.60 21.07 5.65
CA VAL A 92 24.30 20.97 4.36
C VAL A 92 24.50 19.50 4.00
N PHE A 93 23.70 19.03 3.05
CA PHE A 93 23.82 17.72 2.41
C PHE A 93 24.93 17.74 1.36
N ARG A 94 25.80 16.73 1.38
CA ARG A 94 26.98 16.59 0.50
C ARG A 94 26.85 15.42 -0.48
N THR A 95 25.82 14.58 -0.33
CA THR A 95 25.54 13.46 -1.22
C THR A 95 25.71 13.83 -2.70
N PRO A 96 26.56 13.12 -3.47
CA PRO A 96 26.77 13.38 -4.89
C PRO A 96 25.50 13.22 -5.73
N ALA A 97 25.42 13.99 -6.82
CA ALA A 97 24.42 13.78 -7.85
C ALA A 97 24.84 12.62 -8.80
N PRO A 98 23.90 11.82 -9.33
CA PRO A 98 22.48 11.84 -9.01
C PRO A 98 22.17 11.16 -7.67
N LEU A 99 21.21 11.70 -6.92
CA LEU A 99 20.85 11.20 -5.58
C LEU A 99 20.37 9.73 -5.64
N ALA A 100 19.73 9.32 -6.74
CA ALA A 100 19.22 7.96 -6.94
C ALA A 100 20.31 6.88 -6.92
N GLN A 101 21.56 7.24 -7.26
CA GLN A 101 22.70 6.32 -7.24
C GLN A 101 23.46 6.36 -5.91
N ASN A 102 23.17 7.33 -5.05
CA ASN A 102 23.90 7.61 -3.82
C ASN A 102 23.01 7.54 -2.57
N VAL A 103 21.94 6.74 -2.61
CA VAL A 103 20.91 6.66 -1.55
C VAL A 103 21.49 6.27 -0.19
N ALA A 104 22.48 5.37 -0.15
CA ALA A 104 23.12 4.97 1.11
C ALA A 104 23.84 6.15 1.79
N ARG A 105 24.53 7.00 1.02
CA ARG A 105 25.18 8.21 1.53
C ARG A 105 24.12 9.22 2.01
N LEU A 106 23.05 9.42 1.25
CA LEU A 106 21.94 10.28 1.64
C LEU A 106 21.28 9.81 2.95
N GLN A 107 21.09 8.50 3.11
CA GLN A 107 20.45 7.94 4.29
C GLN A 107 21.27 8.20 5.56
N GLU A 108 22.60 8.16 5.48
CA GLU A 108 23.47 8.53 6.60
C GLU A 108 23.36 10.02 6.95
N GLU A 109 23.33 10.91 5.95
CA GLU A 109 23.12 12.35 6.16
C GLU A 109 21.74 12.63 6.80
N LEU A 110 20.68 11.95 6.35
CA LEU A 110 19.34 12.03 6.92
C LEU A 110 19.32 11.56 8.39
N ARG A 111 20.04 10.50 8.73
CA ARG A 111 20.16 10.02 10.11
C ARG A 111 20.81 11.06 11.03
N VAL A 112 21.85 11.75 10.57
CA VAL A 112 22.47 12.86 11.29
C VAL A 112 21.49 14.04 11.43
N ALA A 113 20.75 14.37 10.37
CA ALA A 113 19.73 15.43 10.41
C ALA A 113 18.62 15.13 11.43
N ALA A 114 18.16 13.87 11.50
CA ALA A 114 17.18 13.42 12.49
C ALA A 114 17.66 13.60 13.92
N ASP A 115 18.88 13.15 14.23
CA ASP A 115 19.47 13.28 15.57
C ASP A 115 19.61 14.75 15.99
N LEU A 116 20.08 15.61 15.07
CA LEU A 116 20.14 17.07 15.31
C LEU A 116 18.76 17.66 15.59
N ALA A 117 17.74 17.26 14.83
CA ALA A 117 16.37 17.75 15.02
C ALA A 117 15.73 17.30 16.34
N GLY A 118 15.96 16.05 16.73
CA GLY A 118 15.52 15.51 18.02
C GLY A 118 16.13 16.26 19.21
N ARG A 119 17.41 16.64 19.09
CA ARG A 119 18.15 17.36 20.15
C ARG A 119 17.95 18.88 20.17
N ALA A 120 17.43 19.47 19.09
CA ALA A 120 17.22 20.92 19.01
C ALA A 120 16.20 21.43 20.06
N PRO A 121 16.15 22.72 20.38
CA PRO A 121 15.03 23.28 21.14
C PRO A 121 13.77 23.43 20.26
N ALA A 122 12.60 23.51 20.89
CA ALA A 122 11.33 23.68 20.17
C ALA A 122 11.28 25.02 19.43
N GLY A 123 10.73 25.03 18.21
CA GLY A 123 10.70 26.22 17.34
C GLY A 123 12.01 26.52 16.60
N SER A 124 13.00 25.62 16.65
CA SER A 124 14.17 25.69 15.77
C SER A 124 13.75 25.50 14.31
N TRP A 125 14.43 26.23 13.42
CA TRP A 125 14.28 26.11 11.98
C TRP A 125 15.39 25.26 11.38
N PHE A 126 15.05 24.48 10.34
CA PHE A 126 15.95 23.60 9.62
C PHE A 126 15.87 23.93 8.13
N GLN A 127 16.93 24.54 7.62
CA GLN A 127 17.05 24.89 6.21
C GLN A 127 17.80 23.80 5.47
N VAL A 128 17.18 23.19 4.47
CA VAL A 128 17.74 22.04 3.73
C VAL A 128 18.58 22.55 2.57
N ILE A 129 19.90 22.54 2.72
CA ILE A 129 20.87 22.99 1.70
C ILE A 129 21.52 21.78 1.03
N TRP A 130 21.56 21.78 -0.30
CA TRP A 130 22.32 20.76 -1.04
C TRP A 130 23.56 21.36 -1.71
N ARG A 131 24.73 20.79 -1.42
CA ARG A 131 26.02 21.16 -2.03
C ARG A 131 26.78 19.89 -2.40
N PRO A 132 26.40 19.21 -3.50
CA PRO A 132 26.94 17.91 -3.87
C PRO A 132 28.46 17.95 -4.03
N GLU A 133 29.15 16.92 -3.55
CA GLU A 133 30.60 16.77 -3.76
C GLU A 133 30.96 16.74 -5.25
N GLY A 134 31.95 17.52 -5.66
CA GLY A 134 32.42 17.57 -7.04
C GLY A 134 31.48 18.27 -8.03
N GLY A 135 30.32 18.77 -7.60
CA GLY A 135 29.39 19.53 -8.44
C GLY A 135 29.79 21.01 -8.57
N GLU A 136 29.49 21.62 -9.72
CA GLU A 136 29.54 23.08 -9.86
C GLU A 136 28.46 23.74 -8.99
N ALA A 137 28.70 24.98 -8.55
CA ALA A 137 27.81 25.76 -7.69
C ALA A 137 26.55 26.30 -8.43
N GLY A 138 25.87 25.44 -9.19
CA GLY A 138 24.63 25.75 -9.91
C GLY A 138 23.37 25.45 -9.10
N GLU A 139 22.21 25.90 -9.58
CA GLU A 139 20.91 25.47 -9.03
C GLU A 139 20.70 23.98 -9.32
N PRO A 140 20.33 23.16 -8.32
CA PRO A 140 20.07 21.75 -8.54
C PRO A 140 18.84 21.55 -9.42
N ALA A 141 18.79 20.42 -10.12
CA ALA A 141 17.59 20.00 -10.83
C ALA A 141 16.40 19.93 -9.87
N ALA A 142 15.26 20.48 -10.28
CA ALA A 142 14.05 20.57 -9.44
C ALA A 142 13.63 19.20 -8.88
N SER A 143 13.70 18.14 -9.69
CA SER A 143 13.35 16.77 -9.29
C SER A 143 14.29 16.20 -8.22
N GLU A 144 15.60 16.45 -8.31
CA GLU A 144 16.57 15.98 -7.31
C GLU A 144 16.42 16.74 -5.99
N TYR A 145 16.33 18.07 -6.06
CA TYR A 145 16.15 18.88 -4.87
C TYR A 145 14.78 18.67 -4.23
N GLY A 146 13.73 18.50 -5.04
CA GLY A 146 12.39 18.12 -4.59
C GLY A 146 12.38 16.77 -3.87
N PHE A 147 13.09 15.76 -4.39
CA PHE A 147 13.27 14.48 -3.70
C PHE A 147 13.98 14.66 -2.34
N LEU A 148 15.10 15.41 -2.32
CA LEU A 148 15.87 15.66 -1.11
C LEU A 148 15.04 16.36 -0.04
N ILE A 149 14.35 17.47 -0.37
CA ILE A 149 13.60 18.25 0.61
C ILE A 149 12.42 17.46 1.17
N LYS A 150 11.73 16.64 0.36
CA LYS A 150 10.66 15.75 0.84
C LYS A 150 11.19 14.72 1.84
N ARG A 151 12.31 14.06 1.51
CA ARG A 151 12.98 13.09 2.42
C ARG A 151 13.43 13.78 3.71
N ALA A 152 14.15 14.90 3.60
CA ALA A 152 14.62 15.65 4.75
C ALA A 152 13.48 16.14 5.63
N ALA A 153 12.41 16.69 5.06
CA ALA A 153 11.26 17.17 5.82
C ALA A 153 10.57 16.07 6.62
N VAL A 154 10.34 14.91 5.99
CA VAL A 154 9.80 13.72 6.66
C VAL A 154 10.70 13.25 7.78
N THR A 155 12.01 13.20 7.55
CA THR A 155 12.99 12.80 8.56
C THR A 155 13.04 13.77 9.74
N LEU A 156 13.04 15.08 9.47
CA LEU A 156 13.08 16.15 10.49
C LEU A 156 11.79 16.17 11.33
N THR A 157 10.63 16.12 10.67
CA THR A 157 9.32 16.12 11.34
C THR A 157 9.02 14.81 12.06
N GLY A 158 9.51 13.68 11.55
CA GLY A 158 9.48 12.40 12.24
C GLY A 158 10.38 12.37 13.47
N ALA A 159 11.49 13.11 13.48
CA ALA A 159 12.36 13.26 14.66
C ALA A 159 11.80 14.27 15.67
N ARG A 160 11.07 15.28 15.19
CA ARG A 160 10.42 16.29 15.99
C ARG A 160 9.16 16.81 15.28
N GLU A 161 7.99 16.51 15.83
CA GLU A 161 6.68 16.84 15.23
C GLU A 161 6.54 18.32 14.81
N ASN A 162 7.12 19.24 15.59
CA ASN A 162 7.04 20.69 15.34
C ASN A 162 8.28 21.29 14.65
N ALA A 163 9.12 20.47 14.00
CA ALA A 163 10.26 20.96 13.22
C ALA A 163 9.78 21.91 12.10
N GLN A 164 10.45 23.05 11.95
CA GLN A 164 10.14 24.03 10.90
C GLN A 164 11.15 23.86 9.77
N VAL A 165 10.71 23.48 8.59
CA VAL A 165 11.57 23.14 7.44
C VAL A 165 11.54 24.28 6.43
N ALA A 166 12.70 24.64 5.90
CA ALA A 166 12.84 25.68 4.89
C ALA A 166 13.69 25.21 3.70
N THR A 167 13.42 25.75 2.52
CA THR A 167 14.24 25.47 1.33
C THR A 167 15.65 26.06 1.47
N GLN A 168 16.58 25.62 0.63
CA GLN A 168 17.82 26.32 0.41
C GLN A 168 17.53 27.73 -0.13
N PRO A 169 18.50 28.66 -0.08
CA PRO A 169 18.36 29.96 -0.72
C PRO A 169 18.27 29.77 -2.24
N LEU A 170 17.06 29.89 -2.80
CA LEU A 170 16.78 29.75 -4.23
C LEU A 170 16.98 31.08 -4.95
N ALA A 171 17.30 31.03 -6.25
CA ALA A 171 17.22 32.21 -7.12
C ALA A 171 15.78 32.74 -7.18
N ALA A 172 15.63 34.05 -7.36
CA ALA A 172 14.34 34.70 -7.61
C ALA A 172 13.87 34.48 -9.07
N ASP A 173 13.85 33.23 -9.51
CA ASP A 173 13.43 32.80 -10.85
C ASP A 173 12.09 32.08 -10.76
N VAL A 174 11.04 32.70 -11.34
CA VAL A 174 9.68 32.18 -11.32
C VAL A 174 9.57 30.81 -11.99
N ALA A 175 10.30 30.56 -13.07
CA ALA A 175 10.23 29.28 -13.79
C ALA A 175 10.90 28.16 -12.99
N ALA A 176 12.01 28.45 -12.31
CA ALA A 176 12.66 27.50 -11.41
C ALA A 176 11.79 27.18 -10.19
N LEU A 177 11.11 28.18 -9.62
CA LEU A 177 10.16 28.00 -8.53
C LEU A 177 8.95 27.16 -8.98
N GLU A 178 8.39 27.43 -10.16
CA GLU A 178 7.31 26.63 -10.76
C GLU A 178 7.73 25.16 -10.96
N ALA A 179 8.93 24.93 -11.50
CA ALA A 179 9.47 23.59 -11.67
C ALA A 179 9.62 22.87 -10.33
N LEU A 180 10.13 23.54 -9.31
CA LEU A 180 10.29 22.95 -7.98
C LEU A 180 8.95 22.65 -7.30
N TYR A 181 7.97 23.56 -7.38
CA TYR A 181 6.63 23.33 -6.85
C TYR A 181 5.86 22.22 -7.59
N SER A 182 6.19 21.97 -8.86
CA SER A 182 5.65 20.82 -9.62
C SER A 182 6.05 19.46 -9.05
N GLU A 183 7.09 19.42 -8.20
CA GLU A 183 7.54 18.24 -7.45
C GLU A 183 6.77 18.01 -6.14
N GLU A 184 5.67 18.74 -5.92
CA GLU A 184 4.73 18.59 -4.78
C GLU A 184 5.37 18.90 -3.40
N ILE A 185 6.30 19.87 -3.36
CA ILE A 185 7.03 20.20 -2.13
C ILE A 185 6.22 21.03 -1.12
N ALA A 186 5.07 21.58 -1.49
CA ALA A 186 4.33 22.55 -0.67
C ALA A 186 4.00 22.03 0.73
N ALA A 187 3.54 20.78 0.87
CA ALA A 187 3.26 20.20 2.19
C ALA A 187 4.54 20.01 3.04
N TYR A 188 5.71 19.87 2.41
CA TYR A 188 6.97 19.44 3.03
C TYR A 188 7.85 20.58 3.54
N LEU A 189 7.38 21.81 3.49
CA LEU A 189 8.12 22.96 3.99
C LEU A 189 7.20 23.87 4.79
N GLU A 190 7.80 24.71 5.62
CA GLU A 190 7.18 25.76 6.41
C GLU A 190 7.51 27.15 5.82
N ALA A 191 8.70 27.32 5.23
CA ALA A 191 9.09 28.56 4.54
C ALA A 191 9.87 28.33 3.23
N LEU A 192 9.70 29.23 2.27
CA LEU A 192 10.51 29.35 1.07
C LEU A 192 11.63 30.36 1.32
N VAL A 193 12.87 30.03 0.94
CA VAL A 193 14.02 30.93 1.12
C VAL A 193 14.53 31.42 -0.22
N LEU A 194 14.65 32.74 -0.38
CA LEU A 194 15.18 33.41 -1.57
C LEU A 194 16.53 34.05 -1.28
N ARG A 195 17.42 34.02 -2.28
CA ARG A 195 18.68 34.79 -2.30
C ARG A 195 18.40 36.26 -2.61
N PRO A 196 19.32 37.18 -2.26
CA PRO A 196 19.21 38.57 -2.68
C PRO A 196 19.32 38.66 -4.19
N ALA A 197 18.39 39.39 -4.82
CA ALA A 197 18.31 39.60 -6.25
C ALA A 197 17.80 41.03 -6.54
N PRO A 198 17.84 41.50 -7.79
CA PRO A 198 17.20 42.76 -8.17
C PRO A 198 15.74 42.81 -7.74
N GLU A 199 15.27 44.01 -7.38
CA GLU A 199 13.94 44.21 -6.79
C GLU A 199 12.78 43.69 -7.66
N ALA A 200 12.89 43.85 -8.99
CA ALA A 200 11.88 43.37 -9.92
C ALA A 200 11.77 41.83 -9.92
N GLU A 201 12.89 41.12 -9.78
CA GLU A 201 12.91 39.65 -9.72
C GLU A 201 12.32 39.14 -8.41
N LEU A 202 12.71 39.76 -7.28
CA LEU A 202 12.15 39.42 -5.96
C LEU A 202 10.64 39.66 -5.90
N ALA A 203 10.15 40.77 -6.47
CA ALA A 203 8.72 41.07 -6.52
C ALA A 203 7.95 40.02 -7.35
N ALA A 204 8.48 39.64 -8.52
CA ALA A 204 7.88 38.61 -9.37
C ALA A 204 7.85 37.23 -8.70
N ALA A 205 8.94 36.85 -8.01
CA ALA A 205 9.02 35.60 -7.25
C ALA A 205 8.02 35.57 -6.09
N LEU A 206 7.92 36.67 -5.32
CA LEU A 206 6.95 36.80 -4.24
C LEU A 206 5.51 36.71 -4.75
N GLU A 207 5.19 37.42 -5.83
CA GLU A 207 3.87 37.37 -6.45
C GLU A 207 3.52 35.94 -6.90
N ALA A 208 4.44 35.26 -7.58
CA ALA A 208 4.27 33.88 -8.01
C ALA A 208 3.94 32.94 -6.84
N VAL A 209 4.71 33.03 -5.76
CA VAL A 209 4.52 32.18 -4.57
C VAL A 209 3.21 32.50 -3.86
N GLN A 210 2.97 33.77 -3.54
CA GLN A 210 1.84 34.19 -2.73
C GLN A 210 0.49 34.11 -3.46
N GLN A 211 0.47 34.19 -4.79
CA GLN A 211 -0.79 34.20 -5.54
C GLN A 211 -1.09 32.88 -6.25
N ARG A 212 -0.06 32.09 -6.63
CA ARG A 212 -0.24 30.93 -7.53
C ARG A 212 0.33 29.64 -6.98
N LEU A 213 1.56 29.64 -6.45
CA LEU A 213 2.26 28.40 -6.11
C LEU A 213 1.90 27.89 -4.71
N ASP A 214 1.93 28.76 -3.70
CA ASP A 214 1.69 28.38 -2.30
C ASP A 214 1.20 29.59 -1.47
N PRO A 215 -0.05 30.02 -1.65
CA PRO A 215 -0.59 31.20 -0.98
C PRO A 215 -0.51 31.12 0.54
N GLY A 216 0.03 32.17 1.17
CA GLY A 216 0.21 32.23 2.63
C GLY A 216 1.48 31.54 3.13
N ARG A 217 2.34 31.04 2.23
CA ARG A 217 3.66 30.53 2.56
C ARG A 217 4.56 31.63 3.10
N ALA A 218 5.24 31.39 4.22
CA ALA A 218 6.23 32.33 4.71
C ALA A 218 7.44 32.40 3.76
N VAL A 219 7.92 33.60 3.43
CA VAL A 219 9.07 33.80 2.54
C VAL A 219 10.21 34.51 3.26
N VAL A 220 11.41 33.92 3.19
CA VAL A 220 12.61 34.41 3.86
C VAL A 220 13.59 34.96 2.84
N LEU A 221 14.11 36.16 3.08
CA LEU A 221 15.24 36.71 2.33
C LEU A 221 16.53 36.39 3.07
N ASP A 222 17.33 35.48 2.53
CA ASP A 222 18.54 34.99 3.18
C ASP A 222 19.81 35.60 2.59
N ALA A 223 20.83 35.75 3.42
CA ALA A 223 22.16 36.23 3.09
C ALA A 223 22.23 37.67 2.52
N LEU A 224 21.31 38.55 2.92
CA LEU A 224 21.40 39.97 2.57
C LEU A 224 22.66 40.58 3.20
N PRO A 225 23.52 41.33 2.48
CA PRO A 225 24.75 41.89 3.05
C PRO A 225 24.46 42.75 4.29
N PHE A 226 25.22 42.55 5.36
CA PHE A 226 25.08 43.39 6.55
C PHE A 226 25.43 44.84 6.22
N PRO A 227 24.53 45.81 6.47
CA PRO A 227 24.76 47.19 6.05
C PRO A 227 25.74 47.91 7.00
N ALA A 228 26.49 48.86 6.43
CA ALA A 228 27.32 49.80 7.16
C ALA A 228 26.82 51.22 6.90
N PRO A 229 26.40 51.99 7.93
CA PRO A 229 26.44 51.67 9.37
C PRO A 229 25.39 50.63 9.80
N ALA A 230 25.66 49.90 10.89
CA ALA A 230 24.81 48.80 11.39
C ALA A 230 23.35 49.20 11.67
N ALA A 231 23.09 50.48 11.99
CA ALA A 231 21.73 50.99 12.21
C ALA A 231 20.80 50.83 10.99
N GLU A 232 21.35 50.76 9.78
CA GLU A 232 20.56 50.56 8.55
C GLU A 232 19.86 49.19 8.50
N VAL A 233 20.27 48.20 9.31
CA VAL A 233 19.57 46.91 9.47
C VAL A 233 18.08 47.10 9.78
N LEU A 234 17.75 48.09 10.63
CA LEU A 234 16.36 48.40 10.99
C LEU A 234 15.55 48.82 9.77
N ALA A 235 16.12 49.72 8.94
CA ALA A 235 15.47 50.23 7.74
C ALA A 235 15.36 49.15 6.66
N ASP A 236 16.42 48.37 6.45
CA ASP A 236 16.43 47.31 5.44
C ASP A 236 15.47 46.17 5.81
N ALA A 237 15.38 45.78 7.10
CA ALA A 237 14.41 44.79 7.56
C ALA A 237 12.96 45.28 7.40
N ALA A 238 12.70 46.56 7.71
CA ALA A 238 11.39 47.17 7.48
C ALA A 238 11.02 47.16 6.00
N ARG A 239 11.95 47.57 5.12
CA ARG A 239 11.76 47.57 3.67
C ARG A 239 11.42 46.18 3.15
N SER A 240 12.17 45.16 3.52
CA SER A 240 11.89 43.76 3.17
C SER A 240 10.50 43.31 3.64
N ALA A 241 10.13 43.63 4.89
CA ALA A 241 8.82 43.24 5.43
C ALA A 241 7.64 43.90 4.71
N THR A 242 7.78 45.16 4.30
CA THR A 242 6.75 45.86 3.52
C THR A 242 6.62 45.36 2.08
N ARG A 243 7.66 44.68 1.57
CA ARG A 243 7.64 44.03 0.26
C ARG A 243 7.03 42.64 0.30
N GLY A 244 6.77 42.08 1.48
CA GLY A 244 6.16 40.76 1.65
C GLY A 244 7.11 39.66 2.11
N PHE A 245 8.34 39.97 2.54
CA PHE A 245 9.20 39.00 3.22
C PHE A 245 8.86 38.90 4.71
N ASP A 246 8.74 37.68 5.23
CA ASP A 246 8.40 37.45 6.63
C ASP A 246 9.63 37.47 7.53
N LEU A 247 10.81 37.10 7.02
CA LEU A 247 12.09 37.14 7.73
C LEU A 247 13.22 37.61 6.80
N THR A 248 14.12 38.44 7.31
CA THR A 248 15.38 38.80 6.62
C THR A 248 16.60 38.35 7.43
N LEU A 249 17.49 37.56 6.84
CA LEU A 249 18.76 37.14 7.46
C LEU A 249 19.93 37.95 6.87
N PHE A 250 20.60 38.73 7.72
CA PHE A 250 21.74 39.55 7.32
C PHE A 250 23.06 38.77 7.46
N ARG A 251 23.81 38.66 6.36
CA ARG A 251 25.09 37.93 6.31
C ARG A 251 26.24 38.76 6.88
N THR A 252 26.95 38.21 7.86
CA THR A 252 28.18 38.78 8.42
C THR A 252 29.17 37.67 8.78
N ALA A 253 30.46 37.98 8.75
CA ALA A 253 31.50 37.05 9.17
C ALA A 253 31.45 36.79 10.68
N THR A 254 31.28 37.85 11.48
CA THR A 254 31.11 37.78 12.93
C THR A 254 30.09 38.81 13.41
N LEU A 255 29.39 38.51 14.50
CA LEU A 255 28.43 39.42 15.10
C LEU A 255 29.11 40.27 16.18
N THR A 256 29.25 41.57 15.95
CA THR A 256 29.81 42.51 16.94
C THR A 256 28.72 43.06 17.86
N PRO A 257 29.04 43.62 19.04
CA PRO A 257 28.05 44.28 19.90
C PRO A 257 27.27 45.41 19.18
N GLU A 258 27.94 46.16 18.31
CA GLU A 258 27.33 47.25 17.52
C GLU A 258 26.34 46.72 16.49
N ALA A 259 26.67 45.60 15.82
CA ALA A 259 25.80 44.92 14.87
C ALA A 259 24.62 44.21 15.54
N ALA A 260 24.81 43.66 16.74
CA ALA A 260 23.76 42.95 17.48
C ALA A 260 22.67 43.87 18.05
N ARG A 261 23.00 45.12 18.39
CA ARG A 261 22.09 46.08 19.03
C ARG A 261 20.82 46.39 18.21
N PRO A 262 20.90 46.76 16.91
CA PRO A 262 19.72 46.96 16.08
C PRO A 262 18.83 45.71 15.96
N LEU A 263 19.44 44.52 15.83
CA LEU A 263 18.73 43.25 15.77
C LEU A 263 18.01 42.91 17.08
N ALA A 264 18.66 43.13 18.22
CA ALA A 264 18.06 42.93 19.54
C ALA A 264 16.88 43.91 19.78
N LEU A 265 16.97 45.14 19.26
CA LEU A 265 15.87 46.09 19.32
C LEU A 265 14.66 45.62 18.51
N LEU A 266 14.86 45.06 17.30
CA LEU A 266 13.78 44.44 16.52
C LEU A 266 13.09 43.31 17.30
N ALA A 267 13.89 42.40 17.86
CA ALA A 267 13.37 41.26 18.61
C ALA A 267 12.60 41.67 19.89
N LEU A 268 12.86 42.84 20.45
CA LEU A 268 12.12 43.37 21.61
C LEU A 268 10.86 44.14 21.21
N GLU A 269 11.00 45.12 20.32
CA GLU A 269 9.94 46.10 20.09
C GLU A 269 8.96 45.68 18.98
N PHE A 270 9.37 44.76 18.11
CA PHE A 270 8.57 44.27 16.99
C PHE A 270 8.17 42.80 17.13
N ALA A 271 8.24 42.26 18.36
CA ALA A 271 7.72 40.93 18.68
C ALA A 271 6.20 40.92 18.87
N GLY A 272 5.58 39.80 18.47
CA GLY A 272 4.15 39.55 18.54
C GLY A 272 3.42 39.91 17.25
N ASP A 273 2.11 40.14 17.38
CA ASP A 273 1.23 40.45 16.26
C ASP A 273 1.37 41.93 15.83
N LEU A 274 2.13 42.14 14.75
CA LEU A 274 2.32 43.45 14.12
C LEU A 274 1.99 43.37 12.63
N SER A 275 1.25 44.34 12.14
CA SER A 275 0.92 44.50 10.72
C SER A 275 1.46 45.82 10.19
N TRP A 276 2.04 45.81 8.99
CA TRP A 276 2.44 47.05 8.33
C TRP A 276 1.19 47.81 7.87
N ASP A 277 1.11 49.10 8.21
CA ASP A 277 0.05 49.99 7.77
C ASP A 277 0.65 51.21 7.07
N PRO A 278 0.60 51.29 5.73
CA PRO A 278 1.10 52.44 4.99
C PRO A 278 0.37 53.75 5.35
N GLY A 279 -0.90 53.68 5.77
CA GLY A 279 -1.67 54.85 6.17
C GLY A 279 -1.22 55.47 7.48
N SER A 280 -0.58 54.70 8.36
CA SER A 280 -0.03 55.15 9.65
C SER A 280 1.42 55.64 9.56
N SER A 281 2.10 55.48 8.42
CA SER A 281 3.46 55.97 8.22
C SER A 281 3.50 57.51 8.20
N PRO A 282 4.43 58.16 8.93
CA PRO A 282 4.52 59.61 8.96
C PRO A 282 5.16 60.17 7.69
N THR A 283 4.77 61.39 7.34
CA THR A 283 5.48 62.22 6.36
C THR A 283 6.62 62.99 7.03
N GLY A 284 7.62 63.43 6.27
CA GLY A 284 8.77 64.24 6.76
C GLY A 284 10.10 63.49 6.86
N ALA A 285 10.09 62.16 6.79
CA ALA A 285 11.28 61.33 6.60
C ALA A 285 11.41 60.89 5.13
N PRO A 286 12.64 60.72 4.59
CA PRO A 286 12.87 60.08 3.29
C PRO A 286 12.21 58.71 3.15
N GLU A 287 12.30 57.87 4.19
CA GLU A 287 11.63 56.58 4.26
C GLU A 287 11.08 56.37 5.69
N SER A 288 9.85 55.87 5.79
CA SER A 288 9.16 55.62 7.06
C SER A 288 8.23 54.41 6.98
N TRP A 289 8.26 53.58 8.02
CA TRP A 289 7.45 52.36 8.09
C TRP A 289 6.76 52.26 9.45
N ALA A 290 5.44 52.36 9.47
CA ALA A 290 4.63 52.16 10.66
C ALA A 290 4.03 50.75 10.71
N PHE A 291 4.21 50.09 11.84
CA PHE A 291 3.66 48.78 12.16
C PHE A 291 2.66 48.93 13.31
N VAL A 292 1.43 48.49 13.09
CA VAL A 292 0.34 48.52 14.06
C VAL A 292 0.37 47.23 14.87
N ARG A 293 0.40 47.35 16.19
CA ARG A 293 0.32 46.21 17.10
C ARG A 293 -1.12 45.78 17.27
N GLY A 294 -1.44 44.51 17.01
CA GLY A 294 -2.81 44.00 17.09
C GLY A 294 -3.46 44.16 18.47
N LYS A 295 -2.67 44.02 19.54
CA LYS A 295 -3.19 44.00 20.92
C LYS A 295 -3.69 45.36 21.46
N ASP A 296 -3.06 46.46 21.04
CA ASP A 296 -3.29 47.79 21.62
C ASP A 296 -3.35 48.91 20.56
N LEU A 297 -3.30 48.54 19.28
CA LEU A 297 -3.26 49.44 18.12
C LEU A 297 -2.12 50.48 18.16
N ALA A 298 -1.15 50.31 19.08
CA ALA A 298 -0.01 51.19 19.19
C ALA A 298 0.90 51.03 17.97
N LEU A 299 1.57 52.12 17.59
CA LEU A 299 2.50 52.11 16.47
C LEU A 299 3.92 51.82 16.94
N ARG A 300 4.62 51.02 16.14
CA ARG A 300 6.07 50.91 16.11
C ARG A 300 6.55 51.42 14.76
N VAL A 301 7.40 52.44 14.79
CA VAL A 301 7.75 53.18 13.58
C VAL A 301 9.26 53.15 13.38
N ILE A 302 9.71 52.72 12.21
CA ILE A 302 11.11 52.78 11.79
C ILE A 302 11.24 53.92 10.78
N LEU A 303 12.24 54.77 10.97
CA LEU A 303 12.44 55.99 10.16
C LEU A 303 13.88 56.08 9.72
N ARG A 304 14.10 56.34 8.43
CA ARG A 304 15.42 56.63 7.88
C ARG A 304 15.58 58.14 7.72
N ALA A 305 16.55 58.73 8.40
CA ALA A 305 16.80 60.17 8.34
C ALA A 305 17.90 60.50 7.30
N PRO A 306 17.91 61.72 6.73
CA PRO A 306 19.03 62.20 5.93
C PRO A 306 20.35 62.12 6.71
N GLU A 307 21.45 61.86 6.01
CA GLU A 307 22.77 61.78 6.63
C GLU A 307 23.13 63.12 7.29
N GLY A 308 23.59 63.07 8.55
CA GLY A 308 23.93 64.27 9.33
C GLY A 308 22.75 65.13 9.79
N ALA A 309 21.49 64.66 9.69
CA ALA A 309 20.33 65.42 10.13
C ALA A 309 20.40 65.77 11.63
N GLY A 310 20.34 67.06 11.96
CA GLY A 310 20.31 67.56 13.34
C GLY A 310 18.95 67.39 14.01
N ALA A 311 17.86 67.41 13.24
CA ALA A 311 16.50 67.14 13.68
C ALA A 311 15.64 66.64 12.51
N LEU A 312 14.54 65.97 12.81
CA LEU A 312 13.56 65.49 11.84
C LEU A 312 12.15 65.86 12.30
N ASP A 313 11.44 66.64 11.50
CA ASP A 313 10.04 66.99 11.73
C ASP A 313 9.15 65.97 10.99
N LEU A 314 8.23 65.35 11.71
CA LEU A 314 7.37 64.26 11.25
C LEU A 314 5.91 64.65 11.45
N SER A 315 5.04 64.31 10.49
CA SER A 315 3.60 64.50 10.64
C SER A 315 2.88 63.17 10.42
N PHE A 316 2.18 62.71 11.47
CA PHE A 316 1.35 61.51 11.46
C PHE A 316 -0.11 61.88 11.22
N PRO A 317 -0.82 61.21 10.28
CA PRO A 317 -2.22 61.52 9.96
C PRO A 317 -3.21 60.89 10.96
N ASP A 318 -2.89 60.89 12.26
CA ASP A 318 -3.72 60.33 13.32
C ASP A 318 -3.63 61.18 14.61
N PRO A 319 -4.67 61.97 14.95
CA PRO A 319 -4.68 62.82 16.15
C PRO A 319 -4.86 62.01 17.45
N GLY A 320 -5.16 60.70 17.37
CA GLY A 320 -5.30 59.80 18.51
C GLY A 320 -3.97 59.26 19.04
N LEU A 321 -2.85 59.51 18.33
CA LEU A 321 -1.51 59.10 18.75
C LEU A 321 -1.01 59.96 19.91
N ARG A 322 -0.41 59.31 20.91
CA ARG A 322 0.07 59.97 22.13
C ARG A 322 1.32 59.30 22.69
N ARG A 323 1.94 59.96 23.67
CA ARG A 323 3.12 59.48 24.42
C ARG A 323 4.26 58.99 23.50
N PRO A 324 4.79 59.87 22.63
CA PRO A 324 5.88 59.50 21.75
C PRO A 324 7.10 59.05 22.55
N THR A 325 7.59 57.86 22.23
CA THR A 325 8.79 57.27 22.81
C THR A 325 9.80 57.03 21.70
N ARG A 326 11.09 57.28 21.97
CA ARG A 326 12.19 56.88 21.08
C ARG A 326 12.93 55.73 21.75
N PHE A 327 13.08 54.62 21.03
CA PHE A 327 13.79 53.45 21.55
C PHE A 327 15.28 53.55 21.21
N PRO A 328 16.18 53.52 22.20
CA PRO A 328 17.61 53.48 21.94
C PRO A 328 18.05 52.08 21.55
N PHE A 329 18.89 51.95 20.53
CA PHE A 329 19.69 50.74 20.30
C PHE A 329 21.15 50.92 20.73
N GLU A 330 21.64 52.16 20.84
CA GLU A 330 22.97 52.45 21.39
C GLU A 330 22.92 52.60 22.93
N PRO A 331 24.01 52.28 23.66
CA PRO A 331 24.09 52.49 25.09
C PRO A 331 23.97 53.99 25.42
N GLY A 332 22.91 54.36 26.13
CA GLY A 332 22.64 55.73 26.51
C GLY A 332 21.15 56.03 26.59
N ARG A 333 20.80 57.21 27.13
CA ARG A 333 19.42 57.72 27.07
C ARG A 333 19.27 58.54 25.80
N VAL A 334 18.22 58.28 25.04
CA VAL A 334 17.79 59.11 23.91
C VAL A 334 16.68 60.06 24.36
N THR A 335 16.70 61.28 23.85
CA THR A 335 15.65 62.27 24.12
C THR A 335 14.34 61.79 23.47
N PRO A 336 13.22 61.72 24.22
CA PRO A 336 11.92 61.45 23.63
C PRO A 336 11.56 62.49 22.57
N PRO A 337 10.82 62.11 21.50
CA PRO A 337 10.33 63.09 20.54
C PRO A 337 9.43 64.10 21.25
N SER A 338 9.56 65.38 20.87
CA SER A 338 8.64 66.43 21.32
C SER A 338 7.61 66.68 20.23
N GLY A 339 6.41 67.13 20.55
CA GLY A 339 5.40 67.33 19.53
C GLY A 339 4.11 67.92 20.03
N ARG A 340 3.20 68.17 19.09
CA ARG A 340 1.86 68.70 19.35
C ARG A 340 0.83 67.93 18.55
N ILE A 341 -0.32 67.68 19.17
CA ILE A 341 -1.51 67.19 18.47
C ILE A 341 -2.08 68.36 17.66
N THR A 342 -2.36 68.12 16.39
CA THR A 342 -3.04 69.06 15.49
C THR A 342 -4.48 68.59 15.25
N ALA A 343 -5.29 69.39 14.56
CA ALA A 343 -6.66 69.01 14.24
C ALA A 343 -6.75 67.75 13.35
N THR A 344 -5.69 67.45 12.60
CA THR A 344 -5.66 66.38 11.59
C THR A 344 -4.61 65.30 11.89
N GLY A 345 -3.86 65.39 12.99
CA GLY A 345 -2.72 64.50 13.20
C GLY A 345 -1.86 64.80 14.43
N LEU A 346 -0.66 64.23 14.44
CA LEU A 346 0.38 64.46 15.43
C LEU A 346 1.66 64.92 14.74
N ASP A 347 2.11 66.14 15.03
CA ASP A 347 3.40 66.65 14.57
C ASP A 347 4.46 66.36 15.63
N LEU A 348 5.51 65.64 15.28
CA LEU A 348 6.64 65.30 16.15
C LEU A 348 7.96 65.85 15.61
N ARG A 349 8.82 66.31 16.51
CA ARG A 349 10.20 66.68 16.25
C ARG A 349 11.13 65.70 16.97
N VAL A 350 11.94 65.01 16.18
CA VAL A 350 12.97 64.08 16.65
C VAL A 350 14.33 64.77 16.55
N GLU A 351 14.88 65.17 17.69
CA GLU A 351 16.22 65.76 17.77
C GLU A 351 17.30 64.68 17.62
N ALA A 352 18.36 64.98 16.87
CA ALA A 352 19.47 64.09 16.56
C ALA A 352 19.00 62.65 16.22
N PRO A 353 18.22 62.46 15.14
CA PRO A 353 17.63 61.16 14.80
C PRO A 353 18.67 60.07 14.53
N GLY A 354 19.93 60.44 14.28
CA GLY A 354 20.94 59.50 13.76
C GLY A 354 20.59 59.10 12.33
N ARG A 355 21.17 58.01 11.83
CA ARG A 355 20.83 57.52 10.48
C ARG A 355 19.46 56.84 10.43
N VAL A 356 19.13 56.07 11.46
CA VAL A 356 17.84 55.38 11.62
C VAL A 356 17.32 55.59 13.05
N ALA A 357 16.03 55.86 13.20
CA ALA A 357 15.36 56.02 14.49
C ALA A 357 14.15 55.08 14.61
N VAL A 358 13.91 54.56 15.81
CA VAL A 358 12.75 53.72 16.13
C VAL A 358 11.88 54.45 17.15
N LEU A 359 10.59 54.60 16.83
CA LEU A 359 9.61 55.28 17.68
C LEU A 359 8.50 54.34 18.11
N GLY A 360 7.95 54.60 19.30
CA GLY A 360 6.73 54.02 19.82
C GLY A 360 5.69 55.11 20.03
N LEU A 361 4.46 54.86 19.57
CA LEU A 361 3.33 55.76 19.78
C LEU A 361 2.17 54.94 20.32
N GLU A 362 1.60 55.39 21.43
CA GLU A 362 0.43 54.74 22.02
C GLU A 362 -0.84 55.27 21.36
N ARG A 363 -1.87 54.43 21.32
CA ARG A 363 -3.27 54.86 21.11
C ARG A 363 -4.05 54.71 22.41
N ALA A 364 -5.27 55.24 22.43
CA ALA A 364 -6.25 54.82 23.44
C ALA A 364 -6.57 53.34 23.23
N THR A 365 -6.52 52.54 24.30
CA THR A 365 -6.79 51.10 24.22
C THR A 365 -8.25 50.85 23.85
N ALA A 366 -8.59 49.64 23.41
CA ALA A 366 -9.98 49.23 23.21
C ALA A 366 -10.82 49.24 24.50
N GLU A 367 -10.18 49.24 25.69
CA GLU A 367 -10.85 49.43 26.98
C GLU A 367 -11.15 50.91 27.27
N GLU A 368 -10.34 51.83 26.75
CA GLU A 368 -10.52 53.28 26.87
C GLU A 368 -11.42 53.87 25.76
N ARG A 369 -11.62 53.13 24.66
CA ARG A 369 -12.59 53.42 23.60
C ARG A 369 -13.79 52.50 23.79
N GLU A 370 -14.93 53.00 24.26
CA GLU A 370 -16.16 52.20 24.38
C GLU A 370 -16.50 51.52 23.04
N GLY A 371 -16.24 50.21 22.95
CA GLY A 371 -16.67 49.34 21.85
C GLY A 371 -15.68 49.24 20.69
N ILE A 372 -14.96 48.12 20.63
CA ILE A 372 -14.97 47.12 19.54
C ILE A 372 -14.08 45.97 20.05
N ALA A 373 -14.71 44.92 20.60
CA ALA A 373 -14.07 43.62 20.72
C ALA A 373 -14.45 42.86 19.44
N GLU A 374 -13.52 42.74 18.52
CA GLU A 374 -13.74 42.00 17.28
C GLU A 374 -13.76 40.51 17.61
N GLN A 375 -14.97 39.92 17.65
CA GLN A 375 -15.15 38.48 17.70
C GLN A 375 -14.85 37.93 16.30
N VAL A 376 -13.67 37.35 16.14
CA VAL A 376 -13.34 36.56 14.96
C VAL A 376 -14.14 35.26 15.02
N GLU A 377 -15.23 35.19 14.24
CA GLU A 377 -15.89 33.93 13.92
C GLU A 377 -15.02 33.15 12.92
N VAL A 378 -14.54 31.98 13.35
CA VAL A 378 -13.85 31.04 12.46
C VAL A 378 -14.91 30.42 11.54
N ALA A 379 -15.02 30.95 10.32
CA ALA A 379 -16.08 30.64 9.37
C ALA A 379 -16.08 29.20 8.83
N SER A 380 -14.99 28.45 8.99
CA SER A 380 -14.93 27.02 8.67
C SER A 380 -13.61 26.40 9.11
N GLU A 381 -13.65 25.18 9.62
CA GLU A 381 -12.46 24.34 9.80
C GLU A 381 -11.94 23.96 8.40
N ARG A 382 -10.76 24.45 8.01
CA ARG A 382 -10.14 24.09 6.73
C ARG A 382 -9.85 22.58 6.76
N GLU A 383 -10.48 21.82 5.86
CA GLU A 383 -10.16 20.39 5.70
C GLU A 383 -8.68 20.22 5.38
N MET A 384 -8.02 19.31 6.08
CA MET A 384 -6.58 19.06 5.93
C MET A 384 -6.30 18.54 4.51
N PRO A 385 -5.37 19.17 3.76
CA PRO A 385 -4.98 18.67 2.44
C PRO A 385 -4.45 17.24 2.48
N VAL A 386 -4.64 16.47 1.40
CA VAL A 386 -4.20 15.07 1.35
C VAL A 386 -2.68 14.95 1.47
N GLU A 387 -1.95 15.91 0.90
CA GLU A 387 -0.49 15.99 0.93
C GLU A 387 0.02 16.16 2.37
N GLU A 388 -0.70 16.91 3.21
CA GLU A 388 -0.37 17.08 4.62
C GLU A 388 -0.60 15.80 5.43
N ILE A 389 -1.68 15.06 5.12
CA ILE A 389 -1.95 13.74 5.73
C ILE A 389 -0.83 12.77 5.35
N LEU A 390 -0.41 12.74 4.09
CA LEU A 390 0.65 11.88 3.58
C LEU A 390 2.01 12.22 4.18
N ARG A 391 2.35 13.51 4.30
CA ARG A 391 3.57 13.95 4.96
C ARG A 391 3.64 13.43 6.40
N ARG A 392 2.57 13.60 7.17
CA ARG A 392 2.53 13.15 8.58
C ARG A 392 2.57 11.63 8.70
N LEU A 393 1.93 10.91 7.78
CA LEU A 393 2.05 9.46 7.67
C LEU A 393 3.50 9.04 7.41
N GLN A 394 4.15 9.66 6.43
CA GLN A 394 5.54 9.36 6.10
C GLN A 394 6.48 9.72 7.26
N ALA A 395 6.23 10.81 7.98
CA ALA A 395 6.99 11.19 9.18
C ALA A 395 6.85 10.16 10.31
N PHE A 396 5.64 9.63 10.50
CA PHE A 396 5.40 8.53 11.44
C PHE A 396 6.17 7.27 11.03
N GLU A 397 6.14 6.91 9.74
CA GLU A 397 6.84 5.74 9.21
C GLU A 397 8.36 5.89 9.30
N ASP A 398 8.92 7.04 8.93
CA ASP A 398 10.36 7.33 9.09
C ASP A 398 10.80 7.23 10.55
N ALA A 399 9.99 7.76 11.49
CA ALA A 399 10.26 7.64 12.91
C ALA A 399 10.25 6.18 13.38
N GLN A 400 9.33 5.36 12.88
CA GLN A 400 9.28 3.93 13.17
C GLN A 400 10.46 3.17 12.56
N ASP A 401 10.77 3.41 11.30
CA ASP A 401 11.84 2.71 10.58
C ASP A 401 13.20 2.95 11.27
N ARG A 402 13.46 4.16 11.79
CA ARG A 402 14.70 4.45 12.54
C ARG A 402 14.85 3.67 13.86
N LYS A 403 13.74 3.26 14.48
CA LYS A 403 13.77 2.42 15.70
C LYS A 403 13.54 0.94 15.38
N LEU A 404 13.26 0.57 14.12
CA LEU A 404 13.05 -0.79 13.65
C LEU A 404 14.24 -1.21 12.80
N GLU A 405 15.30 -1.69 13.44
CA GLU A 405 16.51 -2.14 12.74
C GLU A 405 16.28 -3.48 12.04
N HIS A 406 15.61 -4.40 12.74
CA HIS A 406 15.26 -5.71 12.22
C HIS A 406 14.14 -6.35 13.05
N TYR A 407 13.46 -7.33 12.48
CA TYR A 407 12.57 -8.19 13.25
C TYR A 407 12.57 -9.63 12.75
N SER A 408 12.38 -10.55 13.68
CA SER A 408 12.05 -11.94 13.37
C SER A 408 10.60 -12.24 13.70
N ALA A 409 10.01 -13.20 12.98
CA ALA A 409 8.66 -13.68 13.21
C ALA A 409 8.53 -15.14 12.75
N THR A 410 7.43 -15.80 13.11
CA THR A 410 6.96 -17.00 12.42
C THR A 410 5.99 -16.56 11.33
N ASN A 411 6.36 -16.77 10.06
CA ASN A 411 5.45 -16.53 8.93
C ASN A 411 4.70 -17.82 8.62
N THR A 412 3.36 -17.74 8.71
CA THR A 412 2.44 -18.79 8.26
C THR A 412 1.66 -18.28 7.06
N THR A 413 1.84 -18.89 5.90
CA THR A 413 1.14 -18.54 4.66
C THR A 413 0.29 -19.71 4.18
N HIS A 414 -1.02 -19.52 4.18
CA HIS A 414 -2.02 -20.41 3.59
C HIS A 414 -2.24 -20.04 2.13
N LEU A 415 -2.12 -21.02 1.22
CA LEU A 415 -2.46 -20.91 -0.19
C LEU A 415 -3.65 -21.83 -0.46
N ARG A 416 -4.82 -21.24 -0.69
CA ARG A 416 -6.08 -21.95 -0.92
C ARG A 416 -6.42 -21.86 -2.40
N PHE A 417 -6.20 -22.96 -3.09
CA PHE A 417 -6.48 -23.10 -4.51
C PHE A 417 -7.92 -23.57 -4.68
N GLN A 418 -8.66 -22.88 -5.55
CA GLN A 418 -10.00 -23.26 -5.95
C GLN A 418 -9.95 -23.61 -7.45
N PRO A 419 -9.68 -24.89 -7.79
CA PRO A 419 -9.77 -25.37 -9.16
C PRO A 419 -11.24 -25.39 -9.62
N ALA A 420 -11.47 -25.72 -10.90
CA ALA A 420 -12.81 -25.77 -11.50
C ALA A 420 -13.83 -26.55 -10.65
N ALA A 421 -15.10 -26.15 -10.73
CA ALA A 421 -16.14 -26.64 -9.83
C ALA A 421 -16.32 -28.16 -9.84
N GLY A 422 -16.67 -28.73 -8.67
CA GLY A 422 -16.77 -30.17 -8.41
C GLY A 422 -15.51 -30.78 -7.78
N THR A 423 -14.38 -30.06 -7.78
CA THR A 423 -13.13 -30.50 -7.14
C THR A 423 -12.97 -29.90 -5.74
N GLN A 424 -12.46 -30.69 -4.79
CA GLN A 424 -12.19 -30.18 -3.43
C GLN A 424 -11.12 -29.09 -3.47
N THR A 425 -11.32 -28.01 -2.70
CA THR A 425 -10.30 -26.96 -2.56
C THR A 425 -9.00 -27.54 -2.01
N PHE A 426 -7.89 -27.23 -2.65
CA PHE A 426 -6.57 -27.66 -2.20
C PHE A 426 -5.94 -26.56 -1.35
N GLU A 427 -5.44 -26.90 -0.16
CA GLU A 427 -4.72 -25.97 0.71
C GLU A 427 -3.26 -26.40 0.87
N ALA A 428 -2.34 -25.49 0.57
CA ALA A 428 -0.93 -25.63 0.91
C ALA A 428 -0.54 -24.55 1.93
N THR A 429 -0.01 -24.95 3.08
CA THR A 429 0.40 -24.02 4.13
C THR A 429 1.89 -24.13 4.39
N LEU A 430 2.59 -23.03 4.18
CA LEU A 430 4.03 -22.90 4.43
C LEU A 430 4.23 -22.16 5.75
N GLN A 431 5.09 -22.71 6.62
CA GLN A 431 5.36 -22.13 7.93
C GLN A 431 6.86 -22.17 8.27
N GLY A 432 7.35 -21.08 8.86
CA GLY A 432 8.64 -21.07 9.54
C GLY A 432 9.21 -19.68 9.81
N PRO A 433 10.45 -19.60 10.32
CA PRO A 433 11.10 -18.35 10.70
C PRO A 433 11.27 -17.40 9.53
N PHE A 434 10.94 -16.14 9.78
CA PHE A 434 10.94 -15.03 8.85
C PHE A 434 11.79 -13.92 9.44
N TYR A 435 12.75 -13.41 8.67
CA TYR A 435 13.73 -12.42 9.10
C TYR A 435 13.68 -11.24 8.16
N VAL A 436 13.51 -10.04 8.71
CA VAL A 436 13.50 -8.78 7.96
C VAL A 436 14.54 -7.84 8.54
N SER A 437 15.37 -7.29 7.66
CA SER A 437 16.31 -6.21 7.95
C SER A 437 16.54 -5.36 6.69
N ASP A 438 17.35 -4.32 6.80
CA ASP A 438 17.76 -3.48 5.65
C ASP A 438 18.47 -4.27 4.54
N ALA A 439 19.08 -5.42 4.86
CA ALA A 439 19.73 -6.29 3.89
C ALA A 439 18.73 -7.12 3.05
N GLY A 440 17.45 -7.13 3.44
CA GLY A 440 16.38 -7.84 2.76
C GLY A 440 15.57 -8.74 3.67
N THR A 441 14.75 -9.59 3.04
CA THR A 441 13.84 -10.50 3.73
C THR A 441 14.19 -11.95 3.42
N ASP A 442 14.46 -12.74 4.46
CA ASP A 442 14.73 -14.17 4.39
C ASP A 442 13.60 -14.96 5.05
N TRP A 443 13.14 -16.03 4.40
CA TRP A 443 12.10 -16.91 4.94
C TRP A 443 12.52 -18.37 4.84
N ALA A 444 12.57 -19.06 5.98
CA ALA A 444 12.82 -20.48 6.04
C ALA A 444 11.52 -21.27 6.14
N TRP A 445 11.26 -22.08 5.13
CA TRP A 445 10.14 -23.02 5.12
C TRP A 445 10.54 -24.27 5.90
N GLN A 446 10.15 -24.32 7.17
CA GLN A 446 10.43 -25.46 8.05
C GLN A 446 9.33 -26.51 7.99
N SER A 447 8.09 -26.08 7.76
CA SER A 447 6.93 -26.97 7.67
C SER A 447 6.12 -26.62 6.42
N LEU A 448 5.71 -27.67 5.72
CA LEU A 448 4.69 -27.64 4.68
C LEU A 448 3.54 -28.51 5.15
N PHE A 449 2.33 -27.99 5.09
CA PHE A 449 1.11 -28.76 5.31
C PHE A 449 0.34 -28.83 4.00
N VAL A 450 -0.12 -30.02 3.64
CA VAL A 450 -1.01 -30.28 2.51
C VAL A 450 -2.37 -30.66 3.09
N ASN A 451 -3.38 -29.82 2.89
CA ASN A 451 -4.69 -29.92 3.53
C ASN A 451 -4.63 -30.10 5.07
N GLY A 452 -3.63 -29.51 5.72
CA GLY A 452 -3.39 -29.63 7.17
C GLY A 452 -2.53 -30.83 7.60
N VAL A 453 -2.14 -31.71 6.67
CA VAL A 453 -1.21 -32.81 6.95
C VAL A 453 0.22 -32.38 6.72
N ARG A 454 1.08 -32.56 7.71
CA ARG A 454 2.49 -32.17 7.65
C ARG A 454 3.29 -33.07 6.72
N TRP A 455 4.04 -32.42 5.84
CA TRP A 455 5.08 -33.06 5.04
C TRP A 455 6.20 -33.59 5.93
N ARG A 456 6.48 -34.90 5.84
CA ARG A 456 7.47 -35.60 6.68
C ARG A 456 8.87 -35.71 6.05
N GLY A 457 9.06 -35.18 4.84
CA GLY A 457 10.36 -35.17 4.18
C GLY A 457 11.37 -34.28 4.91
N LYS A 458 12.65 -34.67 4.90
CA LYS A 458 13.74 -33.87 5.48
C LYS A 458 13.91 -32.50 4.81
N THR A 459 13.67 -32.44 3.50
CA THR A 459 13.65 -31.20 2.72
C THR A 459 12.27 -31.03 2.09
N LEU A 460 11.78 -29.80 2.06
CA LEU A 460 10.56 -29.47 1.35
C LEU A 460 10.85 -29.43 -0.16
N PRO A 461 9.94 -29.94 -1.00
CA PRO A 461 10.14 -29.85 -2.44
C PRO A 461 10.15 -28.40 -2.91
N GLU A 462 11.00 -28.09 -3.89
CA GLU A 462 10.90 -26.83 -4.63
C GLU A 462 9.60 -26.87 -5.46
N ILE A 463 8.69 -25.97 -5.13
CA ILE A 463 7.43 -25.76 -5.84
C ILE A 463 7.56 -24.52 -6.73
N PRO A 464 6.96 -24.51 -7.92
CA PRO A 464 6.97 -23.32 -8.76
C PRO A 464 6.39 -22.10 -8.01
N LEU A 465 7.18 -21.03 -7.91
CA LEU A 465 6.82 -19.80 -7.20
C LEU A 465 5.99 -18.90 -8.12
N ILE A 466 4.72 -19.26 -8.33
CA ILE A 466 3.78 -18.39 -9.06
C ILE A 466 3.47 -17.19 -8.18
N GLN A 467 3.93 -16.01 -8.60
CA GLN A 467 3.81 -14.78 -7.83
C GLN A 467 3.51 -13.61 -8.76
N PRO A 468 2.77 -12.59 -8.27
CA PRO A 468 2.67 -11.34 -8.98
C PRO A 468 4.06 -10.73 -9.11
N GLU A 469 4.31 -10.09 -10.24
CA GLU A 469 5.57 -9.42 -10.48
C GLU A 469 5.76 -8.27 -9.48
N LYS A 470 7.01 -7.91 -9.17
CA LYS A 470 7.25 -6.83 -8.21
C LYS A 470 6.81 -5.50 -8.81
N ALA A 471 6.11 -4.69 -8.02
CA ALA A 471 5.69 -3.39 -8.48
C ALA A 471 6.88 -2.46 -8.68
N ALA A 472 6.84 -1.65 -9.75
CA ALA A 472 7.92 -0.73 -10.09
C ALA A 472 8.14 0.37 -9.04
N ALA A 473 7.08 0.73 -8.31
CA ALA A 473 7.12 1.68 -7.22
C ALA A 473 6.04 1.35 -6.19
N VAL A 474 6.36 1.46 -4.90
CA VAL A 474 5.40 1.24 -3.80
C VAL A 474 4.64 2.55 -3.52
N PRO A 475 3.30 2.51 -3.37
CA PRO A 475 2.54 3.72 -3.02
C PRO A 475 2.95 4.26 -1.64
N LEU A 476 2.67 5.53 -1.40
CA LEU A 476 2.94 6.28 -0.15
C LEU A 476 4.43 6.53 0.15
N GLN A 477 5.36 5.93 -0.59
CA GLN A 477 6.78 6.25 -0.52
C GLN A 477 7.14 7.50 -1.35
N ILE A 478 8.21 8.17 -0.94
CA ILE A 478 8.78 9.30 -1.69
C ILE A 478 9.66 8.75 -2.81
N HIS A 479 9.29 9.04 -4.06
CA HIS A 479 10.02 8.67 -5.27
C HIS A 479 10.59 9.91 -5.99
N PHE A 480 11.57 9.71 -6.87
CA PHE A 480 12.14 10.77 -7.72
C PHE A 480 11.17 11.34 -8.74
N SER A 481 10.13 10.59 -9.09
CA SER A 481 9.11 10.98 -10.05
C SER A 481 7.73 10.72 -9.48
N LYS A 482 6.75 11.46 -9.97
CA LYS A 482 5.36 11.30 -9.58
C LYS A 482 4.79 9.99 -10.16
N GLN A 483 4.86 8.93 -9.38
CA GLN A 483 4.33 7.60 -9.75
C GLN A 483 2.84 7.46 -9.44
N TYR A 484 2.37 8.15 -8.39
CA TYR A 484 1.00 8.04 -7.88
C TYR A 484 0.34 9.41 -7.73
N ARG A 485 -0.98 9.47 -7.91
CA ARG A 485 -1.86 10.58 -7.51
C ARG A 485 -2.66 10.15 -6.29
N TYR A 486 -2.84 11.05 -5.35
CA TYR A 486 -3.60 10.82 -4.13
C TYR A 486 -4.84 11.69 -4.08
N ARG A 487 -5.92 11.17 -3.50
CA ARG A 487 -7.16 11.91 -3.31
C ARG A 487 -7.77 11.56 -1.97
N LEU A 488 -8.06 12.58 -1.16
CA LEU A 488 -8.86 12.39 0.05
C LEU A 488 -10.30 12.04 -0.35
N ARG A 489 -10.74 10.84 -0.01
CA ARG A 489 -12.12 10.39 -0.24
C ARG A 489 -13.06 10.87 0.86
N GLY A 490 -12.56 10.98 2.09
CA GLY A 490 -13.32 11.39 3.27
C GLY A 490 -12.73 10.77 4.53
N THR A 491 -13.60 10.50 5.51
CA THR A 491 -13.25 9.82 6.77
C THR A 491 -14.06 8.53 6.93
N ASP A 492 -13.52 7.60 7.70
CA ASP A 492 -14.14 6.31 8.02
C ASP A 492 -13.67 5.85 9.42
N ARG A 493 -14.19 4.72 9.92
CA ARG A 493 -13.80 4.14 11.19
C ARG A 493 -13.29 2.71 11.00
N ILE A 494 -12.04 2.47 11.39
CA ILE A 494 -11.42 1.13 11.38
C ILE A 494 -11.30 0.65 12.82
N GLY A 495 -12.14 -0.31 13.21
CA GLY A 495 -12.27 -0.74 14.61
C GLY A 495 -12.71 0.43 15.51
N GLU A 496 -11.86 0.81 16.45
CA GLU A 496 -12.11 1.94 17.36
C GLU A 496 -11.43 3.25 16.94
N ARG A 497 -10.81 3.29 15.76
CA ARG A 497 -9.97 4.40 15.28
C ARG A 497 -10.67 5.19 14.17
N ASP A 498 -10.65 6.51 14.27
CA ASP A 498 -11.09 7.39 13.19
C ASP A 498 -9.97 7.52 12.16
N ALA A 499 -10.32 7.36 10.89
CA ALA A 499 -9.37 7.28 9.78
C ALA A 499 -9.68 8.32 8.69
N TRP A 500 -8.64 8.89 8.10
CA TRP A 500 -8.69 9.48 6.77
C TRP A 500 -8.67 8.36 5.72
N VAL A 501 -9.52 8.47 4.70
CA VAL A 501 -9.57 7.51 3.60
C VAL A 501 -8.93 8.15 2.38
N VAL A 502 -7.73 7.70 2.02
CA VAL A 502 -6.95 8.25 0.92
C VAL A 502 -6.86 7.24 -0.21
N ASP A 503 -7.35 7.62 -1.38
CA ASP A 503 -7.21 6.84 -2.60
C ASP A 503 -5.88 7.14 -3.27
N PHE A 504 -5.26 6.11 -3.85
CA PHE A 504 -4.08 6.25 -4.68
C PHE A 504 -4.25 5.53 -6.01
N ALA A 505 -3.76 6.12 -7.09
CA ALA A 505 -3.78 5.54 -8.43
C ALA A 505 -2.55 6.00 -9.23
N PRO A 506 -2.15 5.26 -10.29
CA PRO A 506 -1.04 5.67 -11.16
C PRO A 506 -1.21 7.08 -11.72
N ALA A 507 -0.13 7.88 -11.75
CA ALA A 507 -0.20 9.30 -12.08
C ALA A 507 -0.24 9.66 -13.58
N GLY A 508 -0.11 8.70 -14.50
CA GLY A 508 -0.20 8.94 -15.95
C GLY A 508 0.26 7.74 -16.79
N PRO A 509 0.18 7.82 -18.13
CA PRO A 509 0.63 6.75 -19.04
C PRO A 509 2.16 6.53 -19.03
N GLY A 510 2.93 7.40 -18.36
CA GLY A 510 4.38 7.22 -18.12
C GLY A 510 4.71 6.16 -17.07
N GLY A 511 3.71 5.48 -16.50
CA GLY A 511 3.91 4.24 -15.76
C GLY A 511 3.86 3.05 -16.71
N GLU A 512 4.91 2.79 -17.49
CA GLU A 512 5.13 1.47 -18.13
C GLU A 512 5.39 0.35 -17.07
N GLY A 513 5.01 0.58 -15.81
CA GLY A 513 5.34 -0.26 -14.68
C GLY A 513 4.10 -0.90 -14.06
N LYS A 514 4.32 -2.06 -13.47
CA LYS A 514 3.34 -2.85 -12.71
C LYS A 514 2.95 -2.14 -11.41
N LEU A 515 2.24 -1.01 -11.47
CA LEU A 515 1.91 -0.15 -10.32
C LEU A 515 0.64 -0.60 -9.59
N TYR A 516 0.43 -0.10 -8.38
CA TYR A 516 -0.80 -0.36 -7.63
C TYR A 516 -1.88 0.71 -7.86
N GLN A 517 -3.13 0.36 -7.57
CA GLN A 517 -4.20 1.32 -7.32
C GLN A 517 -5.02 0.84 -6.13
N GLY A 518 -5.52 1.75 -5.30
CA GLY A 518 -6.16 1.33 -4.06
C GLY A 518 -6.49 2.44 -3.10
N THR A 519 -6.64 2.05 -1.83
CA THR A 519 -7.02 2.93 -0.73
C THR A 519 -6.17 2.60 0.49
N VAL A 520 -5.71 3.64 1.20
CA VAL A 520 -5.11 3.54 2.52
C VAL A 520 -6.00 4.25 3.54
N TRP A 521 -6.16 3.62 4.69
CA TRP A 521 -6.83 4.20 5.85
C TRP A 521 -5.76 4.66 6.84
N VAL A 522 -5.66 5.98 7.02
CA VAL A 522 -4.63 6.63 7.84
C VAL A 522 -5.26 7.17 9.11
N ASP A 523 -4.69 6.85 10.26
CA ASP A 523 -5.21 7.31 11.53
C ASP A 523 -5.26 8.85 11.64
N ARG A 524 -6.37 9.41 12.13
CA ARG A 524 -6.52 10.89 12.22
C ARG A 524 -5.68 11.57 13.31
N ARG A 525 -5.12 10.82 14.26
CA ARG A 525 -4.36 11.36 15.40
C ARG A 525 -2.88 11.05 15.31
N LEU A 526 -2.53 9.79 15.06
CA LEU A 526 -1.16 9.28 14.98
C LEU A 526 -0.61 9.29 13.56
N TYR A 527 -1.47 9.37 12.55
CA TYR A 527 -1.09 9.24 11.14
C TYR A 527 -0.45 7.90 10.76
N ALA A 528 -0.65 6.84 11.56
CA ALA A 528 -0.23 5.49 11.20
C ALA A 528 -1.18 4.82 10.18
N ARG A 529 -0.67 3.86 9.40
CA ARG A 529 -1.52 2.97 8.58
C ARG A 529 -2.39 2.10 9.50
N LEU A 530 -3.69 2.07 9.22
CA LEU A 530 -4.63 1.14 9.85
C LEU A 530 -4.91 -0.05 8.93
N ARG A 531 -5.08 0.24 7.64
CA ARG A 531 -5.37 -0.73 6.59
C ARG A 531 -4.86 -0.21 5.25
N THR A 532 -4.39 -1.11 4.40
CA THR A 532 -4.15 -0.82 2.97
C THR A 532 -4.85 -1.86 2.13
N ARG A 533 -5.55 -1.42 1.08
CA ARG A 533 -6.10 -2.30 0.04
C ARG A 533 -5.56 -1.85 -1.31
N ALA A 534 -4.90 -2.74 -2.02
CA ALA A 534 -4.21 -2.43 -3.28
C ALA A 534 -4.49 -3.49 -4.33
N VAL A 535 -4.70 -3.07 -5.58
CA VAL A 535 -4.83 -3.93 -6.75
C VAL A 535 -3.66 -3.63 -7.67
N GLN A 536 -2.96 -4.66 -8.10
CA GLN A 536 -1.86 -4.48 -9.03
C GLN A 536 -2.37 -4.33 -10.46
N THR A 537 -1.84 -3.32 -11.15
CA THR A 537 -2.17 -3.00 -12.53
C THR A 537 -0.97 -3.33 -13.42
N GLY A 538 -1.22 -3.59 -14.71
CA GLY A 538 -0.14 -3.84 -15.67
C GLY A 538 0.71 -5.09 -15.39
N LEU A 539 0.23 -6.04 -14.59
CA LEU A 539 0.86 -7.36 -14.44
C LEU A 539 1.19 -7.95 -15.81
N GLU A 540 2.24 -8.73 -15.93
CA GLU A 540 2.63 -9.61 -17.04
C GLU A 540 2.83 -11.04 -16.49
N GLY A 541 2.69 -12.10 -17.31
CA GLY A 541 2.80 -13.50 -16.86
C GLY A 541 1.50 -14.19 -16.40
N GLU A 542 1.64 -15.24 -15.57
CA GLU A 542 0.60 -16.21 -15.19
C GLU A 542 -0.45 -15.64 -14.23
N VAL A 543 -0.10 -14.57 -13.51
CA VAL A 543 -1.01 -13.85 -12.62
C VAL A 543 -1.78 -12.82 -13.45
N LEU A 544 -3.07 -13.09 -13.66
CA LEU A 544 -3.96 -12.22 -14.44
C LEU A 544 -4.51 -11.06 -13.60
N SER A 545 -4.62 -11.26 -12.28
CA SER A 545 -5.08 -10.27 -11.31
C SER A 545 -4.47 -10.55 -9.93
N ASN A 546 -4.14 -9.50 -9.18
CA ASN A 546 -3.69 -9.56 -7.79
C ASN A 546 -4.31 -8.41 -6.98
N GLU A 547 -5.11 -8.73 -5.97
CA GLU A 547 -5.61 -7.78 -4.98
C GLU A 547 -5.08 -8.16 -3.60
N GLU A 548 -4.54 -7.20 -2.85
CA GLU A 548 -3.95 -7.39 -1.53
C GLU A 548 -4.61 -6.46 -0.51
N THR A 549 -4.93 -7.00 0.66
CA THR A 549 -5.38 -6.24 1.82
C THR A 549 -4.45 -6.53 2.99
N MET A 550 -3.83 -5.49 3.53
CA MET A 550 -2.95 -5.54 4.70
C MET A 550 -3.65 -4.85 5.87
N GLU A 551 -3.69 -5.54 7.02
CA GLU A 551 -4.20 -5.00 8.28
C GLU A 551 -3.03 -4.75 9.23
N TYR A 552 -2.98 -3.54 9.79
CA TYR A 552 -1.88 -3.09 10.63
C TYR A 552 -2.25 -3.16 12.11
N THR A 553 -1.34 -3.67 12.92
CA THR A 553 -1.56 -3.89 14.36
C THR A 553 -0.42 -3.30 15.19
N PRO A 554 -0.72 -2.57 16.29
CA PRO A 554 0.29 -2.11 17.23
C PRO A 554 0.83 -3.24 18.11
N ILE A 555 2.16 -3.38 18.15
CA ILE A 555 2.87 -4.29 19.05
C ILE A 555 4.02 -3.59 19.78
N ASP A 556 4.45 -4.17 20.90
CA ASP A 556 5.68 -3.77 21.60
C ASP A 556 6.91 -4.50 21.03
N ALA A 557 8.08 -4.23 21.61
CA ALA A 557 9.34 -4.85 21.15
C ALA A 557 9.35 -6.38 21.29
N MET A 558 8.51 -6.94 22.16
CA MET A 558 8.34 -8.38 22.35
C MET A 558 7.20 -8.94 21.50
N GLY A 559 6.61 -8.17 20.58
CA GLY A 559 5.53 -8.63 19.72
C GLY A 559 4.19 -8.83 20.43
N LEU A 560 4.04 -8.32 21.66
CA LEU A 560 2.78 -8.35 22.39
C LEU A 560 1.91 -7.16 21.97
N SER A 561 0.58 -7.31 22.08
CA SER A 561 -0.36 -6.24 21.77
C SER A 561 -0.04 -4.98 22.57
N ALA A 562 0.08 -3.85 21.88
CA ALA A 562 0.39 -2.55 22.46
C ALA A 562 -0.73 -1.53 22.16
N PRO A 563 -0.82 -0.41 22.90
CA PRO A 563 -1.73 0.66 22.53
C PRO A 563 -1.31 1.32 21.20
N TRP A 564 -2.24 1.95 20.51
CA TRP A 564 -1.89 2.84 19.40
C TRP A 564 -1.15 4.06 19.94
N SER A 565 0.17 4.12 19.73
CA SER A 565 1.03 5.25 20.13
C SER A 565 2.24 5.35 19.20
N ALA A 566 2.99 6.46 19.29
CA ALA A 566 4.27 6.62 18.59
C ALA A 566 5.36 5.68 19.10
N GLU A 567 5.20 5.09 20.29
CA GLU A 567 6.17 4.15 20.87
C GLU A 567 5.98 2.71 20.39
N SER A 568 4.76 2.35 20.03
CA SER A 568 4.44 1.03 19.46
C SER A 568 5.04 0.87 18.05
N PHE A 569 5.17 -0.39 17.62
CA PHE A 569 5.48 -0.76 16.24
C PHE A 569 4.18 -1.16 15.54
N ILE A 570 3.84 -0.46 14.47
CA ILE A 570 2.63 -0.68 13.67
C ILE A 570 3.02 -1.51 12.45
N LEU A 571 2.81 -2.83 12.52
CA LEU A 571 3.24 -3.77 11.49
C LEU A 571 2.04 -4.46 10.79
N PRO A 572 2.17 -4.81 9.50
CA PRO A 572 1.16 -5.57 8.77
C PRO A 572 1.21 -7.06 9.16
N LEU A 573 0.66 -7.41 10.31
CA LEU A 573 0.73 -8.78 10.86
C LEU A 573 -0.21 -9.77 10.15
N ARG A 574 -1.16 -9.27 9.36
CA ARG A 574 -2.06 -10.07 8.53
C ARG A 574 -2.19 -9.46 7.14
N MET A 575 -2.01 -10.29 6.13
CA MET A 575 -2.26 -9.95 4.74
C MET A 575 -3.19 -11.00 4.13
N VAL A 576 -4.24 -10.55 3.45
CA VAL A 576 -5.08 -11.40 2.61
C VAL A 576 -4.90 -10.93 1.18
N ALA A 577 -4.51 -11.84 0.30
CA ALA A 577 -4.37 -11.58 -1.13
C ALA A 577 -5.27 -12.52 -1.92
N GLN A 578 -5.75 -12.05 -3.06
CA GLN A 578 -6.55 -12.83 -3.98
C GLN A 578 -6.05 -12.68 -5.40
N GLN A 579 -5.83 -13.83 -6.04
CA GLN A 579 -5.18 -13.93 -7.33
C GLN A 579 -6.02 -14.76 -8.31
N ILE A 580 -5.99 -14.36 -9.58
CA ILE A 580 -6.47 -15.19 -10.70
C ILE A 580 -5.24 -15.67 -11.43
N LEU A 581 -5.01 -16.98 -11.43
CA LEU A 581 -3.91 -17.64 -12.12
C LEU A 581 -4.43 -18.30 -13.40
N SER A 582 -3.64 -18.20 -14.47
CA SER A 582 -3.78 -19.07 -15.65
C SER A 582 -2.75 -20.19 -15.55
N VAL A 583 -3.21 -21.41 -15.27
CA VAL A 583 -2.38 -22.61 -15.13
C VAL A 583 -2.90 -23.69 -16.06
N VAL A 584 -2.16 -23.95 -17.12
CA VAL A 584 -2.33 -25.04 -18.09
C VAL A 584 -3.79 -25.20 -18.52
N ASN A 585 -4.34 -24.15 -19.10
CA ASN A 585 -5.70 -24.09 -19.65
C ASN A 585 -6.83 -24.08 -18.59
N ALA A 586 -6.47 -24.11 -17.30
CA ALA A 586 -7.38 -23.90 -16.20
C ALA A 586 -7.16 -22.53 -15.54
N THR A 587 -8.26 -21.89 -15.22
CA THR A 587 -8.23 -20.69 -14.37
C THR A 587 -8.33 -21.15 -12.93
N THR A 588 -7.36 -20.75 -12.12
CA THR A 588 -7.37 -21.08 -10.70
C THR A 588 -7.44 -19.79 -9.91
N VAL A 589 -8.49 -19.66 -9.10
CA VAL A 589 -8.55 -18.57 -8.11
C VAL A 589 -7.79 -19.03 -6.89
N VAL A 590 -6.86 -18.20 -6.43
CA VAL A 590 -6.04 -18.47 -5.24
C VAL A 590 -6.32 -17.40 -4.19
N GLU A 591 -6.74 -17.85 -3.02
CA GLU A 591 -6.79 -17.02 -1.82
C GLU A 591 -5.53 -17.30 -1.00
N ARG A 592 -4.72 -16.26 -0.76
CA ARG A 592 -3.52 -16.31 0.05
C ARG A 592 -3.75 -15.56 1.35
N GLU A 593 -3.49 -16.21 2.48
CA GLU A 593 -3.53 -15.58 3.80
C GLU A 593 -2.17 -15.73 4.46
N THR A 594 -1.53 -14.61 4.78
CA THR A 594 -0.25 -14.57 5.49
C THR A 594 -0.47 -13.99 6.88
N LEU A 595 0.03 -14.70 7.89
CA LEU A 595 -0.01 -14.33 9.29
C LEU A 595 1.43 -14.32 9.84
N LEU A 596 1.82 -13.20 10.45
CA LEU A 596 3.07 -13.08 11.20
C LEU A 596 2.78 -13.19 12.69
N THR A 597 3.33 -14.22 13.34
CA THR A 597 3.22 -14.46 14.78
C THR A 597 4.61 -14.47 15.44
N ASP A 598 4.65 -14.49 16.78
CA ASP A 598 5.91 -14.57 17.55
C ASP A 598 6.93 -13.49 17.18
N VAL A 599 6.44 -12.29 16.89
CA VAL A 599 7.29 -11.18 16.44
C VAL A 599 8.27 -10.78 17.53
N ARG A 600 9.54 -10.57 17.17
CA ARG A 600 10.59 -10.01 18.03
C ARG A 600 11.27 -8.87 17.31
N ILE A 601 11.11 -7.67 17.85
CA ILE A 601 11.71 -6.46 17.30
C ILE A 601 13.10 -6.26 17.92
N ASN A 602 14.10 -5.97 17.07
CA ASN A 602 15.49 -5.70 17.47
C ASN A 602 16.05 -6.72 18.49
N GLY A 603 15.69 -8.00 18.34
CA GLY A 603 16.09 -9.05 19.26
C GLY A 603 17.61 -9.27 19.25
N ALA A 604 18.25 -9.30 20.42
CA ALA A 604 19.71 -9.46 20.53
C ALA A 604 20.25 -10.77 19.91
N THR A 605 19.40 -11.79 19.77
CA THR A 605 19.74 -13.09 19.15
C THR A 605 19.45 -13.16 17.65
N PHE A 606 19.01 -12.07 17.02
CA PHE A 606 18.53 -12.07 15.63
C PHE A 606 19.55 -12.65 14.64
N GLU A 607 20.79 -12.15 14.61
CA GLU A 607 21.81 -12.64 13.68
C GLU A 607 22.26 -14.07 14.00
N GLU A 608 22.30 -14.45 15.29
CA GLU A 608 22.62 -15.82 15.70
C GLU A 608 21.55 -16.80 15.20
N GLU A 609 20.27 -16.49 15.41
CA GLU A 609 19.13 -17.29 14.96
C GLU A 609 19.03 -17.34 13.44
N ARG A 610 19.25 -16.21 12.75
CA ARG A 610 19.27 -16.14 11.30
C ARG A 610 20.40 -16.97 10.71
N THR A 611 21.61 -16.86 11.25
CA THR A 611 22.78 -17.65 10.81
C THR A 611 22.56 -19.14 11.05
N LYS A 612 22.05 -19.51 12.24
CA LYS A 612 21.69 -20.89 12.57
C LYS A 612 20.64 -21.45 11.61
N THR A 613 19.64 -20.64 11.25
CA THR A 613 18.61 -21.03 10.28
C THR A 613 19.18 -21.16 8.87
N ALA A 614 20.05 -20.24 8.44
CA ALA A 614 20.72 -20.30 7.14
C ALA A 614 21.60 -21.55 6.97
N ALA A 615 22.28 -21.96 8.04
CA ALA A 615 23.09 -23.18 8.09
C ALA A 615 22.25 -24.48 8.10
N SER A 616 20.95 -24.40 8.41
CA SER A 616 20.06 -25.57 8.43
C SER A 616 19.82 -26.14 7.03
N GLU A 617 19.22 -27.34 7.00
CA GLU A 617 18.78 -28.01 5.77
C GLU A 617 17.39 -27.56 5.30
N ALA A 618 16.79 -26.54 5.93
CA ALA A 618 15.48 -26.02 5.54
C ALA A 618 15.52 -25.44 4.12
N THR A 619 14.40 -25.54 3.41
CA THR A 619 14.19 -24.81 2.16
C THR A 619 14.03 -23.34 2.51
N MET A 620 14.77 -22.46 1.85
CA MET A 620 14.73 -21.03 2.15
C MET A 620 14.48 -20.22 0.89
N VAL A 621 13.78 -19.10 1.04
CA VAL A 621 13.54 -18.12 0.00
C VAL A 621 13.93 -16.72 0.48
N ARG A 622 14.32 -15.86 -0.46
CA ARG A 622 14.63 -14.44 -0.23
C ARG A 622 13.78 -13.57 -1.14
N ASP A 623 13.26 -12.45 -0.61
CA ASP A 623 12.67 -11.41 -1.46
C ASP A 623 13.79 -10.64 -2.18
N THR A 624 13.66 -10.53 -3.50
CA THR A 624 14.60 -9.84 -4.38
C THR A 624 13.84 -8.85 -5.27
N ASP A 625 14.53 -8.04 -6.06
CA ASP A 625 13.87 -7.14 -7.02
C ASP A 625 13.06 -7.89 -8.10
N LYS A 626 13.34 -9.19 -8.29
CA LYS A 626 12.59 -10.07 -9.19
C LYS A 626 11.50 -10.89 -8.47
N GLY A 627 11.23 -10.56 -7.19
CA GLY A 627 10.32 -11.25 -6.26
C GLY A 627 10.99 -12.39 -5.49
N LEU A 628 10.22 -13.30 -4.89
CA LEU A 628 10.78 -14.39 -4.07
C LEU A 628 11.63 -15.36 -4.90
N ARG A 629 12.81 -15.72 -4.39
CA ARG A 629 13.76 -16.64 -5.02
C ARG A 629 14.29 -17.66 -4.02
N TYR A 630 14.52 -18.88 -4.47
CA TYR A 630 15.13 -19.93 -3.65
C TYR A 630 16.58 -19.60 -3.28
N LEU A 631 17.01 -20.02 -2.09
CA LEU A 631 18.39 -19.93 -1.64
C LEU A 631 19.04 -21.33 -1.65
N VAL A 632 20.18 -21.45 -2.34
CA VAL A 632 21.00 -22.67 -2.37
C VAL A 632 22.30 -22.47 -1.62
N LYS A 633 22.88 -23.55 -1.07
CA LYS A 633 24.21 -23.50 -0.46
C LYS A 633 25.26 -23.58 -1.55
N ASP A 634 26.22 -22.66 -1.54
CA ASP A 634 27.40 -22.71 -2.43
C ASP A 634 28.47 -23.70 -1.92
N GLU A 635 29.64 -23.74 -2.57
CA GLU A 635 30.76 -24.62 -2.19
C GLU A 635 31.31 -24.33 -0.78
N THR A 636 31.11 -23.11 -0.28
CA THR A 636 31.52 -22.69 1.06
C THR A 636 30.47 -22.98 2.13
N GLY A 637 29.26 -23.36 1.70
CA GLY A 637 28.09 -23.60 2.56
C GLY A 637 27.25 -22.36 2.82
N GLU A 638 27.57 -21.22 2.19
CA GLU A 638 26.82 -19.96 2.30
C GLU A 638 25.56 -20.00 1.43
N ARG A 639 24.48 -19.37 1.91
CA ARG A 639 23.21 -19.29 1.18
C ARG A 639 23.24 -18.17 0.15
N VAL A 640 23.22 -18.53 -1.12
CA VAL A 640 23.16 -17.61 -2.26
C VAL A 640 21.84 -17.73 -3.01
N VAL A 641 21.42 -16.65 -3.66
CA VAL A 641 20.18 -16.64 -4.47
C VAL A 641 20.38 -17.56 -5.67
N LYS A 642 19.50 -18.56 -5.82
CA LYS A 642 19.43 -19.41 -7.01
C LYS A 642 18.92 -18.56 -8.17
N GLU A 643 19.73 -18.41 -9.21
CA GLU A 643 19.28 -17.77 -10.46
C GLU A 643 18.33 -18.70 -11.22
N GLY A 644 17.15 -18.20 -11.57
CA GLY A 644 16.09 -18.98 -12.19
C GLY A 644 15.42 -19.99 -11.24
N PHE A 645 14.47 -20.74 -11.76
CA PHE A 645 13.82 -21.86 -11.08
C PHE A 645 13.51 -22.95 -12.09
N ASP A 646 13.38 -24.20 -11.65
CA ASP A 646 12.99 -25.29 -12.54
C ASP A 646 11.55 -25.07 -13.00
N THR A 647 11.39 -24.72 -14.28
CA THR A 647 10.09 -24.43 -14.88
C THR A 647 9.33 -25.70 -15.25
N SER A 648 9.94 -26.88 -15.12
CA SER A 648 9.31 -28.17 -15.41
C SER A 648 9.46 -29.17 -14.28
N LYS A 649 8.44 -30.01 -14.11
CA LYS A 649 8.40 -31.10 -13.11
C LYS A 649 7.89 -32.40 -13.72
N LEU A 650 8.39 -33.51 -13.21
CA LEU A 650 7.97 -34.85 -13.56
C LEU A 650 7.37 -35.53 -12.32
N PHE A 651 6.18 -36.11 -12.47
CA PHE A 651 5.47 -36.80 -11.40
C PHE A 651 5.17 -38.23 -11.82
N LEU A 652 5.18 -39.14 -10.84
CA LEU A 652 4.48 -40.41 -10.99
C LEU A 652 3.16 -40.32 -10.23
N ALA A 653 2.08 -40.58 -10.93
CA ALA A 653 0.78 -40.77 -10.33
C ALA A 653 0.46 -42.26 -10.38
N GLY A 654 -0.02 -42.79 -9.26
CA GLY A 654 -0.59 -44.12 -9.21
C GLY A 654 -1.82 -44.14 -8.31
N GLY A 655 -2.68 -45.12 -8.49
CA GLY A 655 -3.89 -45.24 -7.71
C GLY A 655 -4.61 -46.54 -8.01
N VAL A 656 -5.63 -46.80 -7.20
CA VAL A 656 -6.58 -47.88 -7.41
C VAL A 656 -7.96 -47.25 -7.32
N PHE A 657 -8.77 -47.49 -8.35
CA PHE A 657 -10.16 -47.12 -8.38
C PHE A 657 -11.01 -48.39 -8.32
N TYR A 658 -11.95 -48.46 -7.39
CA TYR A 658 -12.94 -49.53 -7.33
C TYR A 658 -14.32 -48.90 -7.30
N ASP A 659 -15.13 -49.31 -8.24
CA ASP A 659 -16.55 -49.02 -8.34
C ASP A 659 -17.22 -50.39 -8.39
N ASP A 660 -18.31 -50.58 -7.66
CA ASP A 660 -18.97 -51.88 -7.57
C ASP A 660 -19.66 -52.26 -8.91
N ALA A 661 -19.72 -51.33 -9.86
CA ALA A 661 -20.07 -51.58 -11.27
C ALA A 661 -18.90 -52.18 -12.10
N LEU A 662 -17.72 -52.37 -11.51
CA LEU A 662 -16.56 -52.97 -12.17
C LEU A 662 -16.24 -54.34 -11.56
N ASP A 663 -16.00 -55.34 -12.41
CA ASP A 663 -15.61 -56.69 -11.98
C ASP A 663 -14.26 -56.75 -11.24
N TYR A 664 -13.43 -55.71 -11.38
CA TYR A 664 -12.12 -55.64 -10.77
C TYR A 664 -11.69 -54.19 -10.48
N PRO A 665 -10.89 -53.95 -9.44
CA PRO A 665 -10.30 -52.65 -9.19
C PRO A 665 -9.37 -52.25 -10.34
N LEU A 666 -9.55 -51.03 -10.87
CA LEU A 666 -8.73 -50.46 -11.93
C LEU A 666 -7.42 -49.89 -11.35
N PRO A 667 -6.25 -50.50 -11.64
CA PRO A 667 -4.98 -49.89 -11.31
C PRO A 667 -4.73 -48.71 -12.26
N LEU A 668 -4.60 -47.52 -11.71
CA LEU A 668 -4.22 -46.32 -12.43
C LEU A 668 -2.73 -46.08 -12.18
N GLY A 669 -1.95 -45.89 -13.24
CA GLY A 669 -0.51 -45.66 -13.12
C GLY A 669 0.05 -44.95 -14.33
N GLY A 670 0.66 -43.78 -14.12
CA GLY A 670 1.14 -42.96 -15.22
C GLY A 670 2.24 -41.97 -14.84
N VAL A 671 2.82 -41.37 -15.87
CA VAL A 671 3.84 -40.33 -15.78
C VAL A 671 3.20 -39.02 -16.19
N ASN A 672 3.41 -37.98 -15.40
CA ASN A 672 2.99 -36.62 -15.72
C ASN A 672 4.22 -35.72 -15.92
N TYR A 673 4.32 -35.06 -17.07
CA TYR A 673 5.28 -34.00 -17.34
C TYR A 673 4.57 -32.65 -17.38
N PHE A 674 5.05 -31.72 -16.58
CA PHE A 674 4.49 -30.38 -16.46
C PHE A 674 5.58 -29.35 -16.76
N SER A 675 5.26 -28.26 -17.47
CA SER A 675 6.12 -27.09 -17.66
C SER A 675 5.31 -25.79 -17.63
N PHE A 676 5.76 -24.81 -16.83
CA PHE A 676 5.21 -23.45 -16.76
C PHE A 676 5.79 -22.50 -17.84
N ASP A 677 6.94 -22.85 -18.41
CA ASP A 677 7.64 -22.05 -19.43
C ASP A 677 8.31 -22.98 -20.44
N PHE A 678 7.46 -23.63 -21.24
CA PHE A 678 7.87 -24.60 -22.23
C PHE A 678 8.78 -23.93 -23.26
N LYS A 679 10.05 -24.37 -23.27
CA LYS A 679 11.11 -23.87 -24.16
C LYS A 679 11.40 -22.36 -24.04
N GLY A 680 11.10 -21.72 -22.91
CA GLY A 680 11.38 -20.29 -22.71
C GLY A 680 10.45 -19.37 -23.50
N THR A 681 9.23 -19.81 -23.81
CA THR A 681 8.26 -19.09 -24.64
C THR A 681 7.15 -18.40 -23.83
N GLY A 682 7.09 -18.64 -22.52
CA GLY A 682 5.96 -18.29 -21.64
C GLY A 682 4.73 -19.21 -21.79
N GLN A 683 4.80 -20.21 -22.69
CA GLN A 683 3.72 -21.19 -22.86
C GLN A 683 3.81 -22.26 -21.79
N GLN A 684 2.65 -22.78 -21.38
CA GLN A 684 2.56 -23.84 -20.39
C GLN A 684 2.15 -25.14 -21.07
N LEU A 685 2.68 -26.28 -20.59
CA LEU A 685 2.41 -27.61 -21.13
C LEU A 685 2.25 -28.63 -19.99
N ASN A 686 1.20 -29.43 -20.03
CA ASN A 686 1.00 -30.57 -19.15
C ASN A 686 0.67 -31.80 -19.99
N VAL A 687 1.40 -32.89 -19.78
CA VAL A 687 1.21 -34.17 -20.48
C VAL A 687 1.15 -35.28 -19.44
N PHE A 688 -0.01 -35.92 -19.30
CA PHE A 688 -0.16 -37.13 -18.49
C PHE A 688 -0.34 -38.34 -19.40
N PHE A 689 0.42 -39.40 -19.13
CA PHE A 689 0.32 -40.65 -19.87
C PHE A 689 0.29 -41.84 -18.90
N ALA A 690 -0.76 -42.66 -19.00
CA ALA A 690 -1.01 -43.82 -18.14
C ALA A 690 -1.35 -45.05 -18.99
N GLY A 691 -0.43 -45.46 -19.87
CA GLY A 691 -0.58 -46.64 -20.73
C GLY A 691 -1.64 -46.45 -21.81
N ALA A 692 -2.89 -46.71 -21.49
CA ALA A 692 -4.03 -46.57 -22.40
C ALA A 692 -4.69 -45.18 -22.37
N LEU A 693 -4.31 -44.32 -21.42
CA LEU A 693 -4.88 -42.97 -21.25
C LEU A 693 -3.81 -41.90 -21.52
N LEU A 694 -4.19 -40.88 -22.29
CA LEU A 694 -3.38 -39.70 -22.59
C LEU A 694 -4.18 -38.43 -22.30
N THR A 695 -3.60 -37.50 -21.55
CA THR A 695 -4.09 -36.12 -21.49
C THR A 695 -2.97 -35.14 -21.83
N VAL A 696 -3.30 -34.14 -22.63
CA VAL A 696 -2.39 -33.07 -23.04
C VAL A 696 -3.13 -31.76 -22.83
N ASN A 697 -2.45 -30.78 -22.25
CA ASN A 697 -2.99 -29.44 -22.06
C ASN A 697 -1.88 -28.44 -22.40
N ALA A 698 -2.17 -27.46 -23.24
CA ALA A 698 -1.26 -26.40 -23.60
C ALA A 698 -1.95 -25.05 -23.42
N ALA A 699 -1.22 -24.06 -22.91
CA ALA A 699 -1.80 -22.74 -22.64
C ALA A 699 -0.80 -21.62 -22.91
N GLN A 700 -1.34 -20.51 -23.41
CA GLN A 700 -0.71 -19.20 -23.47
C GLN A 700 -1.46 -18.29 -22.49
N PRO A 701 -0.92 -18.05 -21.29
CA PRO A 701 -1.55 -17.22 -20.27
C PRO A 701 -1.92 -15.81 -20.74
N ARG A 702 -1.20 -15.28 -21.75
CA ARG A 702 -1.42 -13.93 -22.29
C ARG A 702 -1.31 -13.90 -23.80
N LEU A 703 -2.45 -14.10 -24.46
CA LEU A 703 -2.57 -14.04 -25.90
C LEU A 703 -2.26 -12.62 -26.39
N PHE A 704 -1.18 -12.47 -27.16
CA PHE A 704 -0.67 -11.20 -27.70
C PHE A 704 -0.45 -10.09 -26.65
N GLY A 705 -0.06 -10.46 -25.43
CA GLY A 705 0.17 -9.50 -24.33
C GLY A 705 -1.10 -8.90 -23.73
N SER A 706 -2.28 -9.36 -24.16
CA SER A 706 -3.57 -8.94 -23.60
C SER A 706 -3.90 -9.68 -22.29
N LYS A 707 -5.04 -9.35 -21.67
CA LYS A 707 -5.61 -10.09 -20.54
C LYS A 707 -6.29 -11.40 -20.94
N PHE A 708 -6.37 -11.71 -22.23
CA PHE A 708 -6.92 -12.98 -22.69
C PHE A 708 -5.90 -14.10 -22.49
N ASP A 709 -6.34 -15.20 -21.88
CA ASP A 709 -5.62 -16.47 -21.94
C ASP A 709 -6.22 -17.34 -23.04
N PHE A 710 -5.37 -18.10 -23.72
CA PHE A 710 -5.78 -19.04 -24.74
C PHE A 710 -5.14 -20.40 -24.45
N GLY A 711 -5.89 -21.47 -24.61
CA GLY A 711 -5.35 -22.81 -24.44
C GLY A 711 -6.09 -23.83 -25.26
N GLY A 712 -5.57 -25.05 -25.21
CA GLY A 712 -6.21 -26.22 -25.76
C GLY A 712 -5.83 -27.45 -24.98
N ASP A 713 -6.72 -28.43 -25.00
CA ASP A 713 -6.56 -29.69 -24.33
C ASP A 713 -6.94 -30.84 -25.25
N ALA A 714 -6.44 -32.01 -24.92
CA ALA A 714 -6.75 -33.25 -25.61
C ALA A 714 -6.81 -34.38 -24.58
N PHE A 715 -7.81 -35.23 -24.73
CA PHE A 715 -8.00 -36.44 -23.95
C PHE A 715 -8.20 -37.62 -24.90
N ALA A 716 -7.57 -38.75 -24.61
CA ALA A 716 -7.83 -39.99 -25.34
C ALA A 716 -7.65 -41.19 -24.42
N ILE A 717 -8.54 -42.17 -24.55
CA ILE A 717 -8.41 -43.47 -23.91
C ILE A 717 -8.59 -44.60 -24.93
N ALA A 718 -7.74 -45.62 -24.85
CA ALA A 718 -7.77 -46.77 -25.75
C ALA A 718 -8.71 -47.90 -25.28
N ILE A 719 -9.06 -47.93 -23.99
CA ILE A 719 -9.93 -48.94 -23.37
C ILE A 719 -11.39 -48.44 -23.44
N PRO A 720 -12.32 -49.22 -24.00
CA PRO A 720 -13.75 -48.89 -23.95
C PRO A 720 -14.31 -49.09 -22.54
N PHE A 721 -15.37 -48.35 -22.23
CA PHE A 721 -16.15 -48.51 -21.00
C PHE A 721 -17.52 -49.06 -21.32
N ALA A 722 -18.01 -49.99 -20.52
CA ALA A 722 -19.38 -50.43 -20.57
C ALA A 722 -20.31 -49.32 -20.03
N ASP A 723 -21.39 -49.08 -20.77
CA ASP A 723 -22.49 -48.22 -20.40
C ASP A 723 -23.75 -49.08 -20.36
N THR A 724 -24.26 -49.35 -19.17
CA THR A 724 -25.53 -50.05 -18.96
C THR A 724 -26.64 -49.05 -18.65
N LEU A 725 -27.85 -49.29 -19.17
CA LEU A 725 -29.00 -48.45 -18.87
C LEU A 725 -29.63 -48.95 -17.56
N TYR A 726 -29.89 -48.03 -16.64
CA TYR A 726 -30.65 -48.32 -15.44
C TYR A 726 -31.94 -47.49 -15.47
N ALA A 727 -33.09 -48.13 -15.37
CA ALA A 727 -34.39 -47.49 -15.47
C ALA A 727 -35.42 -48.22 -14.61
N ASN A 728 -36.31 -47.47 -13.94
CA ASN A 728 -37.36 -48.02 -13.07
C ASN A 728 -36.82 -49.03 -12.02
N ASP A 729 -35.69 -48.69 -11.38
CA ASP A 729 -35.02 -49.52 -10.38
C ASP A 729 -34.46 -50.87 -10.89
N GLU A 730 -34.34 -51.05 -12.21
CA GLU A 730 -33.80 -52.27 -12.84
C GLU A 730 -32.66 -51.93 -13.82
N GLU A 731 -31.64 -52.78 -13.85
CA GLU A 731 -30.55 -52.73 -14.82
C GLU A 731 -30.96 -53.45 -16.11
N ALA A 732 -30.93 -52.74 -17.23
CA ALA A 732 -31.21 -53.27 -18.55
C ALA A 732 -29.90 -53.70 -19.22
N GLU A 733 -29.32 -54.81 -18.74
CA GLU A 733 -28.10 -55.42 -19.26
C GLU A 733 -28.18 -55.68 -20.77
N GLU A 734 -29.39 -55.97 -21.29
CA GLU A 734 -29.61 -56.24 -22.71
C GLU A 734 -29.45 -54.99 -23.61
N GLN A 735 -29.27 -53.81 -23.01
CA GLN A 735 -29.02 -52.53 -23.66
C GLN A 735 -27.63 -51.95 -23.32
N GLU A 736 -26.74 -52.79 -22.78
CA GLU A 736 -25.35 -52.44 -22.54
C GLU A 736 -24.63 -52.14 -23.85
N VAL A 737 -23.80 -51.08 -23.87
CA VAL A 737 -22.96 -50.70 -25.02
C VAL A 737 -21.56 -50.32 -24.56
N GLU A 738 -20.55 -50.64 -25.36
CA GLU A 738 -19.20 -50.13 -25.16
C GLU A 738 -19.08 -48.71 -25.71
N GLN A 739 -18.38 -47.83 -25.00
CA GLN A 739 -18.06 -46.48 -25.44
C GLN A 739 -16.57 -46.19 -25.30
N ARG A 740 -15.99 -45.57 -26.33
CA ARG A 740 -14.61 -45.07 -26.28
C ARG A 740 -14.54 -43.58 -26.62
N PRO A 741 -14.34 -42.71 -25.62
CA PRO A 741 -14.25 -41.27 -25.81
C PRO A 741 -12.82 -40.80 -26.17
N ALA A 742 -12.73 -39.82 -27.06
CA ALA A 742 -11.55 -38.98 -27.25
C ALA A 742 -11.98 -37.54 -27.53
N SER A 743 -11.37 -36.53 -26.92
CA SER A 743 -11.76 -35.13 -27.10
C SER A 743 -10.57 -34.22 -27.40
N VAL A 744 -10.86 -33.11 -28.08
CA VAL A 744 -9.95 -31.99 -28.27
C VAL A 744 -10.71 -30.69 -28.07
N GLY A 745 -10.22 -29.86 -27.14
CA GLY A 745 -10.79 -28.58 -26.77
C GLY A 745 -9.89 -27.40 -27.14
N LEU A 746 -10.51 -26.26 -27.47
CA LEU A 746 -9.88 -24.94 -27.55
C LEU A 746 -10.60 -23.99 -26.62
N LYS A 747 -9.85 -23.19 -25.86
CA LYS A 747 -10.40 -22.30 -24.83
C LYS A 747 -9.84 -20.90 -24.92
N LEU A 748 -10.71 -19.93 -24.71
CA LEU A 748 -10.38 -18.51 -24.60
C LEU A 748 -10.97 -17.94 -23.31
N GLY A 749 -10.13 -17.42 -22.44
CA GLY A 749 -10.53 -16.83 -21.16
C GLY A 749 -10.30 -15.33 -21.10
N HIS A 750 -11.15 -14.61 -20.36
CA HIS A 750 -10.97 -13.17 -20.10
C HIS A 750 -11.41 -12.79 -18.66
N PRO A 751 -10.50 -12.25 -17.82
CA PRO A 751 -10.86 -11.74 -16.50
C PRO A 751 -11.66 -10.44 -16.63
N LEU A 752 -12.87 -10.40 -16.09
CA LEU A 752 -13.73 -9.21 -16.09
C LEU A 752 -13.41 -8.25 -14.93
N GLY A 753 -12.74 -8.76 -13.90
CA GLY A 753 -12.31 -8.00 -12.72
C GLY A 753 -11.38 -8.84 -11.85
N ASN A 754 -11.26 -8.49 -10.57
CA ASN A 754 -10.32 -9.17 -9.67
C ASN A 754 -10.79 -10.55 -9.19
N PHE A 755 -12.09 -10.81 -9.34
CA PHE A 755 -12.78 -11.95 -8.76
C PHE A 755 -13.60 -12.74 -9.77
N THR A 756 -13.68 -12.30 -11.03
CA THR A 756 -14.60 -12.84 -12.03
C THR A 756 -13.88 -13.10 -13.35
N LYS A 757 -14.18 -14.24 -13.97
CA LYS A 757 -13.71 -14.59 -15.30
C LYS A 757 -14.84 -15.13 -16.17
N LEU A 758 -14.78 -14.80 -17.46
CA LEU A 758 -15.59 -15.40 -18.52
C LEU A 758 -14.69 -16.25 -19.41
N SER A 759 -15.13 -17.45 -19.79
CA SER A 759 -14.41 -18.34 -20.71
C SER A 759 -15.35 -18.84 -21.81
N LEU A 760 -14.83 -18.94 -23.02
CA LEU A 760 -15.47 -19.56 -24.16
C LEU A 760 -14.66 -20.80 -24.54
N GLU A 761 -15.31 -21.93 -24.71
CA GLU A 761 -14.68 -23.20 -25.04
C GLU A 761 -15.37 -23.83 -26.25
N TYR A 762 -14.58 -24.38 -27.16
CA TYR A 762 -15.04 -25.18 -28.28
C TYR A 762 -14.41 -26.56 -28.18
N ASP A 763 -15.24 -27.57 -27.96
CA ASP A 763 -14.84 -28.97 -27.77
C ASP A 763 -15.33 -29.84 -28.92
N VAL A 764 -14.52 -30.82 -29.30
CA VAL A 764 -14.88 -31.88 -30.23
C VAL A 764 -14.66 -33.21 -29.55
N LEU A 765 -15.75 -33.87 -29.17
CA LEU A 765 -15.77 -35.19 -28.56
C LEU A 765 -16.08 -36.26 -29.62
N SER A 766 -15.15 -37.18 -29.85
CA SER A 766 -15.35 -38.41 -30.61
C SER A 766 -15.86 -39.50 -29.67
N LEU A 767 -17.01 -40.08 -29.99
CA LEU A 767 -17.54 -41.28 -29.34
C LEU A 767 -17.62 -42.41 -30.34
N THR A 768 -16.90 -43.50 -30.05
CA THR A 768 -17.01 -44.77 -30.77
C THR A 768 -17.84 -45.75 -29.93
N TYR A 769 -18.82 -46.40 -30.55
CA TYR A 769 -19.70 -47.36 -29.90
C TYR A 769 -19.41 -48.80 -30.34
N GLY A 770 -19.68 -49.76 -29.46
CA GLY A 770 -19.59 -51.19 -29.72
C GLY A 770 -20.63 -52.00 -28.96
N ASP A 771 -20.86 -53.23 -29.39
CA ASP A 771 -21.64 -54.24 -28.68
C ASP A 771 -20.81 -54.92 -27.59
N THR A 772 -21.49 -55.43 -26.55
CA THR A 772 -20.94 -56.29 -25.50
C THR A 772 -21.51 -57.71 -25.62
N ASP A 773 -21.02 -58.63 -24.79
CA ASP A 773 -21.59 -59.98 -24.68
C ASP A 773 -23.04 -59.99 -24.14
N ASN A 774 -23.52 -58.88 -23.56
CA ASN A 774 -24.87 -58.73 -23.00
C ASN A 774 -25.84 -58.02 -23.95
N THR A 775 -25.34 -57.26 -24.93
CA THR A 775 -26.18 -56.51 -25.88
C THR A 775 -27.15 -57.43 -26.63
N ALA A 776 -28.45 -57.11 -26.62
CA ALA A 776 -29.46 -57.92 -27.31
C ALA A 776 -29.26 -57.92 -28.84
N ASP A 777 -29.50 -59.06 -29.49
CA ASP A 777 -29.44 -59.23 -30.95
C ASP A 777 -30.30 -58.22 -31.74
N ASN A 778 -31.35 -57.68 -31.13
CA ASN A 778 -32.28 -56.71 -31.74
C ASN A 778 -32.03 -55.26 -31.28
N PHE A 779 -30.99 -55.00 -30.49
CA PHE A 779 -30.59 -53.65 -30.10
C PHE A 779 -29.78 -53.00 -31.23
N VAL A 780 -30.19 -51.79 -31.64
CA VAL A 780 -29.44 -51.03 -32.67
C VAL A 780 -28.38 -50.17 -31.98
N ILE A 781 -27.10 -50.44 -32.23
CA ILE A 781 -25.98 -49.68 -31.67
C ILE A 781 -25.98 -48.22 -32.19
N PRO A 782 -25.72 -47.22 -31.33
CA PRO A 782 -25.57 -45.84 -31.77
C PRO A 782 -24.47 -45.67 -32.83
N SER A 783 -24.68 -44.74 -33.76
CA SER A 783 -23.66 -44.37 -34.74
C SER A 783 -22.48 -43.67 -34.08
N ASP A 784 -21.26 -44.09 -34.44
CA ASP A 784 -20.03 -43.35 -34.14
C ASP A 784 -20.19 -41.89 -34.57
N ASN A 785 -19.84 -40.95 -33.70
CA ASN A 785 -20.05 -39.53 -34.01
C ASN A 785 -18.99 -38.63 -33.40
N LEU A 786 -18.90 -37.43 -33.98
CA LEU A 786 -18.23 -36.28 -33.40
C LEU A 786 -19.30 -35.35 -32.83
N THR A 787 -19.22 -35.07 -31.53
CA THR A 787 -20.03 -34.07 -30.86
C THR A 787 -19.24 -32.76 -30.80
N HIS A 788 -19.71 -31.75 -31.51
CA HIS A 788 -19.19 -30.40 -31.46
C HIS A 788 -19.90 -29.60 -30.39
N SER A 789 -19.17 -29.04 -29.42
CA SER A 789 -19.77 -28.27 -28.33
C SER A 789 -19.19 -26.86 -28.26
N VAL A 790 -20.05 -25.87 -28.06
CA VAL A 790 -19.65 -24.50 -27.69
C VAL A 790 -20.15 -24.24 -26.28
N GLU A 791 -19.23 -23.96 -25.35
CA GLU A 791 -19.51 -23.70 -23.94
C GLU A 791 -19.13 -22.28 -23.55
N LEU A 792 -20.02 -21.63 -22.79
CA LEU A 792 -19.75 -20.38 -22.09
C LEU A 792 -19.72 -20.65 -20.58
N ASP A 793 -18.62 -20.23 -19.94
CA ASP A 793 -18.39 -20.40 -18.50
C ASP A 793 -18.15 -19.04 -17.84
N ALA A 794 -18.87 -18.75 -16.77
CA ALA A 794 -18.65 -17.60 -15.90
C ALA A 794 -18.34 -18.08 -14.48
N SER A 795 -17.23 -17.61 -13.92
CA SER A 795 -16.81 -17.96 -12.56
C SER A 795 -16.55 -16.72 -11.71
N PHE A 796 -16.90 -16.80 -10.43
CA PHE A 796 -16.58 -15.83 -9.41
C PHE A 796 -16.08 -16.52 -8.14
N SER A 797 -15.07 -15.97 -7.49
CA SER A 797 -14.66 -16.42 -6.16
C SER A 797 -14.15 -15.25 -5.32
N ARG A 798 -14.47 -15.24 -4.02
CA ARG A 798 -13.98 -14.26 -3.04
C ARG A 798 -14.26 -14.68 -1.60
N ALA A 799 -13.27 -14.56 -0.71
CA ALA A 799 -13.43 -14.79 0.73
C ALA A 799 -14.11 -16.14 1.04
N GLY A 800 -13.65 -17.20 0.40
CA GLY A 800 -14.25 -18.54 0.46
C GLY A 800 -15.61 -18.72 -0.22
N TYR A 801 -16.23 -17.69 -0.82
CA TYR A 801 -17.40 -17.85 -1.70
C TYR A 801 -16.94 -18.27 -3.10
N GLY A 802 -17.67 -19.17 -3.74
CA GLY A 802 -17.53 -19.53 -5.15
C GLY A 802 -18.88 -19.52 -5.85
N LEU A 803 -18.94 -18.97 -7.06
CA LEU A 803 -20.10 -19.02 -7.95
C LEU A 803 -19.64 -19.43 -9.34
N ARG A 804 -20.36 -20.34 -9.98
CA ARG A 804 -20.11 -20.75 -11.35
C ARG A 804 -21.41 -20.88 -12.11
N ALA A 805 -21.42 -20.42 -13.35
CA ALA A 805 -22.51 -20.60 -14.29
C ALA A 805 -21.92 -21.10 -15.61
N ARG A 806 -22.51 -22.16 -16.16
CA ARG A 806 -22.08 -22.78 -17.40
C ARG A 806 -23.29 -23.03 -18.28
N GLY A 807 -23.12 -22.82 -19.58
CA GLY A 807 -24.08 -23.20 -20.60
C GLY A 807 -23.37 -23.72 -21.84
N SER A 808 -23.84 -24.83 -22.41
CA SER A 808 -23.27 -25.40 -23.63
C SER A 808 -24.36 -25.77 -24.64
N TYR A 809 -24.01 -25.59 -25.91
CA TYR A 809 -24.74 -26.10 -27.06
C TYR A 809 -23.88 -27.14 -27.76
N SER A 810 -24.46 -28.30 -28.03
CA SER A 810 -23.78 -29.44 -28.60
C SER A 810 -24.52 -29.97 -29.83
N ARG A 811 -23.77 -30.42 -30.84
CA ARG A 811 -24.29 -31.01 -32.08
C ARG A 811 -23.51 -32.25 -32.47
N ARG A 812 -24.20 -33.36 -32.74
CA ARG A 812 -23.60 -34.61 -33.24
C ARG A 812 -23.50 -34.64 -34.77
N SER A 813 -22.37 -35.11 -35.29
CA SER A 813 -22.13 -35.23 -36.74
C SER A 813 -23.01 -36.28 -37.41
N GLU A 814 -23.31 -37.37 -36.71
CA GLU A 814 -24.15 -38.48 -37.14
C GLU A 814 -25.17 -38.76 -36.02
N TRP A 815 -26.43 -39.00 -36.40
CA TRP A 815 -27.53 -39.25 -35.46
C TRP A 815 -28.59 -40.11 -36.13
N ASP A 816 -28.31 -41.41 -36.22
CA ASP A 816 -29.25 -42.40 -36.71
C ASP A 816 -30.09 -42.99 -35.57
N PHE A 817 -31.15 -43.72 -35.92
CA PHE A 817 -31.94 -44.46 -34.93
C PHE A 817 -31.06 -45.46 -34.16
N TRP A 818 -31.17 -45.46 -32.84
CA TRP A 818 -30.49 -46.40 -31.95
C TRP A 818 -31.40 -46.87 -30.82
N GLY A 819 -31.06 -48.01 -30.22
CA GLY A 819 -31.82 -48.65 -29.15
C GLY A 819 -32.86 -49.66 -29.64
N LEU A 820 -33.72 -50.10 -28.72
CA LEU A 820 -34.84 -50.99 -29.02
C LEU A 820 -35.99 -50.24 -29.70
N PRO A 821 -36.86 -50.92 -30.47
CA PRO A 821 -38.06 -50.30 -31.04
C PRO A 821 -38.90 -49.58 -29.98
N GLY A 822 -39.16 -48.28 -30.20
CA GLY A 822 -39.89 -47.45 -29.23
C GLY A 822 -39.03 -46.77 -28.16
N ASN A 823 -37.70 -46.72 -28.35
CA ASN A 823 -36.75 -46.02 -27.48
C ASN A 823 -37.23 -44.58 -27.14
N PRO A 824 -37.57 -44.27 -25.87
CA PRO A 824 -38.03 -42.94 -25.47
C PRO A 824 -36.91 -41.90 -25.46
N ASP A 825 -35.64 -42.32 -25.42
CA ASP A 825 -34.48 -41.42 -25.42
C ASP A 825 -34.04 -40.99 -26.82
N TRP A 826 -34.62 -41.57 -27.88
CA TRP A 826 -34.31 -41.20 -29.26
C TRP A 826 -35.41 -40.34 -29.90
N SER A 827 -35.02 -39.24 -30.53
CA SER A 827 -35.83 -38.51 -31.52
C SER A 827 -34.92 -37.73 -32.47
N GLU A 828 -35.42 -37.35 -33.65
CA GLU A 828 -34.64 -36.57 -34.63
C GLU A 828 -34.16 -35.21 -34.07
N ASP A 829 -34.95 -34.61 -33.17
CA ASP A 829 -34.66 -33.30 -32.58
C ASP A 829 -33.52 -33.33 -31.55
N LYS A 830 -33.14 -34.52 -31.03
CA LYS A 830 -32.04 -34.70 -30.04
C LYS A 830 -30.64 -34.81 -30.66
N GLN A 831 -30.50 -34.57 -31.97
CA GLN A 831 -29.18 -34.46 -32.62
C GLN A 831 -28.37 -33.27 -32.05
N ASP A 832 -29.08 -32.19 -31.74
CA ASP A 832 -28.56 -31.01 -31.07
C ASP A 832 -29.14 -30.96 -29.65
N PHE A 833 -28.35 -30.54 -28.66
CA PHE A 833 -28.83 -30.44 -27.28
C PHE A 833 -28.19 -29.27 -26.53
N LEU A 834 -28.86 -28.84 -25.46
CA LEU A 834 -28.40 -27.77 -24.58
C LEU A 834 -28.22 -28.29 -23.17
N ARG A 835 -27.17 -27.82 -22.49
CA ARG A 835 -26.92 -28.08 -21.07
C ARG A 835 -26.61 -26.78 -20.34
N TRP A 836 -27.03 -26.67 -19.09
CA TRP A 836 -26.65 -25.57 -18.21
C TRP A 836 -26.53 -26.02 -16.76
N ASP A 837 -25.53 -25.49 -16.06
CA ASP A 837 -25.40 -25.68 -14.62
C ASP A 837 -25.02 -24.41 -13.88
N LEU A 838 -25.51 -24.30 -12.65
CA LEU A 838 -25.24 -23.23 -11.71
C LEU A 838 -24.74 -23.84 -10.41
N ARG A 839 -23.63 -23.32 -9.89
CA ARG A 839 -23.07 -23.79 -8.61
C ARG A 839 -22.72 -22.62 -7.71
N ALA A 840 -23.02 -22.78 -6.43
CA ALA A 840 -22.74 -21.80 -5.40
C ALA A 840 -22.16 -22.48 -4.17
N SER A 841 -20.99 -22.04 -3.72
CA SER A 841 -20.30 -22.64 -2.59
C SER A 841 -19.77 -21.61 -1.60
N LYS A 842 -19.62 -22.05 -0.35
CA LYS A 842 -19.00 -21.30 0.74
C LYS A 842 -18.12 -22.22 1.58
N ASN A 843 -16.86 -21.84 1.72
CA ASN A 843 -15.92 -22.46 2.64
C ASN A 843 -15.66 -21.55 3.85
N TRP A 844 -15.67 -22.15 5.04
CA TRP A 844 -15.23 -21.55 6.30
C TRP A 844 -13.97 -22.26 6.77
N TYR A 845 -12.89 -21.49 6.94
CA TYR A 845 -11.62 -21.97 7.46
C TYR A 845 -11.52 -21.62 8.94
N LEU A 846 -11.35 -22.65 9.77
CA LEU A 846 -11.33 -22.58 11.23
C LEU A 846 -9.92 -22.91 11.76
N PRO A 847 -9.59 -22.53 13.01
CA PRO A 847 -8.30 -22.86 13.61
C PRO A 847 -8.00 -24.38 13.59
N ARG A 848 -6.71 -24.74 13.56
CA ARG A 848 -6.25 -26.14 13.49
C ARG A 848 -6.82 -26.86 12.25
N PHE A 849 -6.54 -26.30 11.08
CA PHE A 849 -6.87 -26.81 9.74
C PHE A 849 -8.29 -27.38 9.55
N GLN A 850 -9.24 -26.91 10.36
CA GLN A 850 -10.63 -27.30 10.29
C GLN A 850 -11.30 -26.54 9.15
N LYS A 851 -12.14 -27.24 8.40
CA LYS A 851 -12.86 -26.67 7.26
C LYS A 851 -14.30 -27.13 7.27
N VAL A 852 -15.22 -26.19 7.14
CA VAL A 852 -16.63 -26.46 6.80
C VAL A 852 -16.85 -25.96 5.38
N GLY A 853 -17.44 -26.78 4.52
CA GLY A 853 -17.83 -26.40 3.17
C GLY A 853 -19.29 -26.70 2.92
N PHE A 854 -19.99 -25.77 2.28
CA PHE A 854 -21.36 -25.96 1.81
C PHE A 854 -21.44 -25.57 0.34
N GLU A 855 -22.11 -26.40 -0.46
CA GLU A 855 -22.27 -26.20 -1.90
C GLU A 855 -23.69 -26.55 -2.33
N LEU A 856 -24.21 -25.78 -3.28
CA LEU A 856 -25.50 -25.94 -3.92
C LEU A 856 -25.30 -25.97 -5.42
N ASP A 857 -25.84 -27.00 -6.07
CA ASP A 857 -25.70 -27.25 -7.48
C ASP A 857 -27.09 -27.36 -8.14
N TYR A 858 -27.22 -26.80 -9.32
CA TYR A 858 -28.36 -26.97 -10.20
C TYR A 858 -27.87 -27.34 -11.59
N ALA A 859 -28.44 -28.38 -12.18
CA ALA A 859 -28.12 -28.85 -13.53
C ALA A 859 -29.43 -29.06 -14.30
N GLY A 860 -29.44 -28.69 -15.58
CA GLY A 860 -30.60 -28.83 -16.45
C GLY A 860 -30.21 -28.80 -17.93
N GLY A 861 -31.12 -29.19 -18.80
CA GLY A 861 -30.89 -29.11 -20.25
C GLY A 861 -32.16 -29.25 -21.06
N SER A 862 -32.01 -29.21 -22.39
CA SER A 862 -33.07 -29.52 -23.35
C SER A 862 -32.57 -30.53 -24.37
N ASP A 863 -33.49 -31.35 -24.88
CA ASP A 863 -33.23 -32.34 -25.93
C ASP A 863 -32.14 -33.35 -25.55
N LEU A 864 -32.05 -33.65 -24.25
CA LEU A 864 -31.09 -34.60 -23.70
C LEU A 864 -31.53 -36.04 -23.98
N ASP A 865 -30.55 -36.90 -24.18
CA ASP A 865 -30.66 -38.34 -24.41
C ASP A 865 -29.75 -39.08 -23.45
N ARG A 866 -29.80 -40.42 -23.44
CA ARG A 866 -28.97 -41.29 -22.58
C ARG A 866 -27.50 -40.85 -22.48
N PHE A 867 -26.90 -40.39 -23.58
CA PHE A 867 -25.47 -40.05 -23.66
C PHE A 867 -25.16 -38.57 -23.41
N SER A 868 -26.17 -37.71 -23.19
CA SER A 868 -26.00 -36.28 -22.90
C SER A 868 -26.53 -35.85 -21.53
N LYS A 869 -27.38 -36.67 -20.88
CA LYS A 869 -27.89 -36.46 -19.51
C LYS A 869 -26.79 -36.34 -18.45
N TYR A 870 -27.10 -35.67 -17.34
CA TYR A 870 -26.19 -35.52 -16.21
C TYR A 870 -26.07 -36.83 -15.43
N GLN A 871 -24.84 -37.29 -15.18
CA GLN A 871 -24.56 -38.49 -14.40
C GLN A 871 -24.15 -38.11 -12.97
N PHE A 872 -24.46 -38.97 -11.98
CA PHE A 872 -24.23 -38.71 -10.55
C PHE A 872 -23.06 -39.48 -9.91
N GLY A 873 -22.41 -40.38 -10.67
CA GLY A 873 -21.26 -41.15 -10.20
C GLY A 873 -19.94 -40.36 -10.20
N PHE A 874 -18.84 -41.03 -9.83
CA PHE A 874 -17.52 -40.40 -9.62
C PHE A 874 -16.99 -39.60 -10.82
N PHE A 875 -17.27 -40.05 -12.05
CA PHE A 875 -16.85 -39.36 -13.29
C PHE A 875 -17.89 -38.38 -13.85
N GLY A 876 -19.02 -38.17 -13.15
CA GLY A 876 -20.13 -37.33 -13.58
C GLY A 876 -19.93 -35.83 -13.33
N GLY A 877 -20.73 -35.00 -14.03
CA GLY A 877 -20.71 -33.54 -13.91
C GLY A 877 -21.37 -33.00 -12.62
N THR A 878 -22.25 -33.80 -12.03
CA THR A 878 -22.91 -33.60 -10.73
C THR A 878 -22.58 -34.85 -9.90
N ARG A 879 -22.26 -34.75 -8.61
CA ARG A 879 -21.78 -35.91 -7.84
C ARG A 879 -22.68 -36.22 -6.66
N VAL A 880 -22.85 -37.50 -6.34
CA VAL A 880 -23.38 -37.97 -5.06
C VAL A 880 -22.42 -39.03 -4.53
N HIS A 881 -21.82 -38.82 -3.36
CA HIS A 881 -20.81 -39.75 -2.83
C HIS A 881 -21.38 -41.15 -2.67
N GLY A 882 -20.66 -42.15 -3.18
CA GLY A 882 -21.04 -43.56 -3.12
C GLY A 882 -21.88 -44.06 -4.28
N TYR A 883 -22.40 -43.18 -5.13
CA TYR A 883 -23.11 -43.59 -6.34
C TYR A 883 -22.13 -44.13 -7.39
N GLN A 884 -22.48 -45.28 -7.96
CA GLN A 884 -21.75 -45.93 -9.03
C GLN A 884 -21.78 -45.10 -10.32
N SER A 885 -20.71 -45.21 -11.10
CA SER A 885 -20.62 -44.58 -12.41
C SER A 885 -21.69 -45.14 -13.35
N ASN A 886 -22.26 -44.30 -14.22
CA ASN A 886 -23.31 -44.67 -15.20
C ASN A 886 -24.66 -45.17 -14.65
N ARG A 887 -24.83 -45.41 -13.35
CA ARG A 887 -26.06 -45.97 -12.77
C ARG A 887 -27.24 -45.00 -12.75
N VAL A 888 -27.05 -43.74 -12.37
CA VAL A 888 -28.14 -42.75 -12.34
C VAL A 888 -27.84 -41.58 -13.26
N ARG A 889 -28.83 -41.23 -14.09
CA ARG A 889 -28.77 -40.10 -15.02
C ARG A 889 -30.04 -39.26 -14.91
N ALA A 890 -29.90 -37.96 -15.10
CA ALA A 890 -31.06 -37.05 -15.09
C ALA A 890 -30.94 -35.90 -16.09
N GLU A 891 -32.10 -35.44 -16.53
CA GLU A 891 -32.23 -34.22 -17.34
C GLU A 891 -32.14 -32.96 -16.47
N GLU A 892 -32.69 -33.03 -15.25
CA GLU A 892 -32.67 -31.95 -14.27
C GLU A 892 -32.28 -32.47 -12.88
N ALA A 893 -31.45 -31.69 -12.17
CA ALA A 893 -31.00 -32.02 -10.83
C ALA A 893 -30.81 -30.78 -9.97
N PHE A 894 -31.24 -30.86 -8.70
CA PHE A 894 -30.81 -29.93 -7.66
C PHE A 894 -30.04 -30.69 -6.59
N ALA A 895 -28.82 -30.29 -6.26
CA ALA A 895 -28.00 -30.97 -5.26
C ALA A 895 -27.46 -30.02 -4.18
N ALA A 896 -27.22 -30.58 -3.00
CA ALA A 896 -26.62 -29.91 -1.86
C ALA A 896 -25.53 -30.80 -1.26
N HIS A 897 -24.37 -30.20 -1.01
CA HIS A 897 -23.19 -30.88 -0.48
C HIS A 897 -22.73 -30.21 0.81
N LEU A 898 -22.53 -31.01 1.85
CA LEU A 898 -21.96 -30.57 3.11
C LEU A 898 -20.66 -31.33 3.37
N THR A 899 -19.59 -30.59 3.67
CA THR A 899 -18.28 -31.14 3.98
C THR A 899 -17.78 -30.61 5.32
N TYR A 900 -17.22 -31.49 6.14
CA TYR A 900 -16.52 -31.13 7.37
C TYR A 900 -15.20 -31.88 7.45
N GLY A 901 -14.10 -31.14 7.44
CA GLY A 901 -12.75 -31.69 7.50
C GLY A 901 -11.99 -31.23 8.73
N PHE A 902 -11.19 -32.12 9.30
CA PHE A 902 -10.31 -31.84 10.44
C PHE A 902 -9.02 -32.67 10.38
N GLU A 903 -7.96 -32.18 11.01
CA GLU A 903 -6.70 -32.94 11.15
C GLU A 903 -6.60 -33.67 12.48
N ILE A 904 -5.90 -34.81 12.47
CA ILE A 904 -5.50 -35.55 13.66
C ILE A 904 -3.97 -35.54 13.75
N GLY A 905 -3.46 -34.71 14.68
CA GLY A 905 -2.05 -34.68 15.06
C GLY A 905 -1.08 -34.33 13.93
N GLU A 906 -1.53 -33.54 12.93
CA GLU A 906 -0.76 -33.18 11.73
C GLU A 906 -0.41 -34.38 10.80
N VAL A 907 -0.95 -35.59 11.04
CA VAL A 907 -0.58 -36.82 10.32
C VAL A 907 -1.63 -37.27 9.31
N LEU A 908 -2.89 -37.08 9.67
CA LEU A 908 -4.03 -37.59 8.94
C LEU A 908 -5.08 -36.47 8.92
N ARG A 909 -5.58 -36.17 7.73
CA ARG A 909 -6.82 -35.41 7.56
C ARG A 909 -7.96 -36.40 7.38
N LEU A 910 -9.09 -36.12 8.00
CA LEU A 910 -10.36 -36.79 7.72
C LEU A 910 -11.38 -35.75 7.26
N ASP A 911 -12.11 -36.09 6.20
CA ASP A 911 -13.21 -35.30 5.66
C ASP A 911 -14.48 -36.12 5.70
N ALA A 912 -15.51 -35.64 6.38
CA ALA A 912 -16.86 -36.21 6.33
C ALA A 912 -17.69 -35.45 5.30
N VAL A 913 -18.38 -36.19 4.45
CA VAL A 913 -19.21 -35.63 3.38
C VAL A 913 -20.63 -36.17 3.46
N ALA A 914 -21.61 -35.32 3.20
CA ALA A 914 -23.01 -35.68 3.06
C ALA A 914 -23.61 -34.92 1.87
N ASP A 915 -24.25 -35.68 0.98
CA ASP A 915 -24.86 -35.19 -0.25
C ASP A 915 -26.34 -35.53 -0.29
N ALA A 916 -27.12 -34.63 -0.86
CA ALA A 916 -28.51 -34.86 -1.23
C ALA A 916 -28.77 -34.22 -2.60
N ALA A 917 -29.29 -34.98 -3.55
CA ALA A 917 -29.72 -34.51 -4.85
C ALA A 917 -31.16 -34.93 -5.14
N TRP A 918 -31.92 -34.07 -5.82
CA TRP A 918 -33.25 -34.38 -6.35
C TRP A 918 -33.15 -34.41 -7.87
N ALA A 919 -33.32 -35.59 -8.45
CA ALA A 919 -33.10 -35.87 -9.86
C ALA A 919 -34.43 -36.14 -10.57
N THR A 920 -34.59 -35.61 -11.79
CA THR A 920 -35.80 -35.81 -12.61
C THR A 920 -35.42 -36.23 -14.02
N ASP A 921 -36.07 -37.29 -14.50
CA ASP A 921 -35.89 -37.90 -15.82
C ASP A 921 -37.11 -38.75 -16.19
N GLU A 922 -37.88 -38.34 -17.19
CA GLU A 922 -39.10 -39.04 -17.58
C GLU A 922 -38.80 -40.43 -18.19
N ALA A 923 -37.70 -40.57 -18.94
CA ALA A 923 -37.37 -41.80 -19.66
C ALA A 923 -36.97 -42.97 -18.73
N THR A 924 -36.30 -42.67 -17.62
CA THR A 924 -35.89 -43.66 -16.60
C THR A 924 -36.86 -43.75 -15.43
N GLY A 925 -37.87 -42.87 -15.38
CA GLY A 925 -38.93 -42.89 -14.37
C GLY A 925 -38.64 -42.06 -13.11
N LEU A 926 -37.61 -41.21 -13.11
CA LEU A 926 -37.27 -40.35 -11.98
C LEU A 926 -38.18 -39.12 -11.92
N ASP A 927 -38.96 -38.96 -10.84
CA ASP A 927 -39.77 -37.75 -10.57
C ASP A 927 -39.31 -37.11 -9.25
N ARG A 928 -38.39 -36.15 -9.35
CA ARG A 928 -37.75 -35.50 -8.19
C ARG A 928 -37.24 -36.52 -7.16
N GLU A 929 -36.68 -37.62 -7.65
CA GLU A 929 -36.20 -38.73 -6.86
C GLU A 929 -35.04 -38.27 -5.97
N LEU A 930 -35.05 -38.67 -4.69
CA LEU A 930 -34.01 -38.28 -3.75
C LEU A 930 -32.82 -39.24 -3.84
N LEU A 931 -31.70 -38.72 -4.30
CA LEU A 931 -30.40 -39.37 -4.25
C LEU A 931 -29.64 -38.87 -3.03
N GLY A 932 -29.28 -39.77 -2.10
CA GLY A 932 -28.54 -39.41 -0.89
C GLY A 932 -27.25 -40.20 -0.77
N GLY A 933 -26.15 -39.52 -0.45
CA GLY A 933 -24.83 -40.15 -0.30
C GLY A 933 -24.09 -39.65 0.94
N VAL A 934 -23.31 -40.52 1.58
CA VAL A 934 -22.38 -40.12 2.64
C VAL A 934 -20.99 -40.67 2.37
N GLY A 935 -19.96 -39.91 2.73
CA GLY A 935 -18.58 -40.30 2.47
C GLY A 935 -17.60 -39.93 3.57
N LEU A 936 -16.49 -40.67 3.59
CA LEU A 936 -15.31 -40.39 4.40
C LEU A 936 -14.08 -40.31 3.49
N GLY A 937 -13.53 -39.11 3.38
CA GLY A 937 -12.25 -38.84 2.76
C GLY A 937 -11.12 -38.86 3.79
N GLY A 938 -9.91 -39.15 3.34
CA GLY A 938 -8.71 -39.05 4.16
C GLY A 938 -7.47 -38.70 3.35
N THR A 939 -6.64 -37.79 3.87
CA THR A 939 -5.33 -37.46 3.29
C THR A 939 -4.25 -37.79 4.30
N PHE A 940 -3.15 -38.41 3.85
CA PHE A 940 -1.94 -38.59 4.67
C PHE A 940 -0.67 -38.61 3.81
N ILE A 941 0.49 -38.41 4.45
CA ILE A 941 1.79 -38.54 3.79
C ILE A 941 2.33 -39.95 4.04
N GLY A 942 2.34 -40.76 2.98
CA GLY A 942 2.83 -42.13 2.97
C GLY A 942 4.36 -42.23 2.85
N PRO A 943 4.89 -43.47 2.83
CA PRO A 943 6.31 -43.73 2.58
C PRO A 943 6.81 -43.08 1.29
N TRP A 944 8.12 -42.82 1.22
CA TRP A 944 8.80 -42.19 0.08
C TRP A 944 8.22 -40.84 -0.36
N GLN A 945 7.65 -40.07 0.59
CA GLN A 945 7.13 -38.72 0.35
C GLN A 945 5.95 -38.70 -0.64
N THR A 946 5.08 -39.69 -0.53
CA THR A 946 3.91 -39.84 -1.39
C THR A 946 2.69 -39.25 -0.71
N VAL A 947 1.97 -38.35 -1.38
CA VAL A 947 0.68 -37.86 -0.87
C VAL A 947 -0.37 -38.90 -1.19
N VAL A 948 -1.04 -39.44 -0.17
CA VAL A 948 -2.11 -40.43 -0.33
C VAL A 948 -3.45 -39.79 -0.01
N ASN A 949 -4.39 -39.89 -0.94
CA ASN A 949 -5.79 -39.53 -0.76
C ASN A 949 -6.64 -40.79 -0.86
N LEU A 950 -7.54 -40.96 0.11
CA LEU A 950 -8.57 -41.99 0.19
C LEU A 950 -9.93 -41.27 0.11
N ASP A 951 -10.86 -41.82 -0.63
CA ASP A 951 -12.27 -41.43 -0.58
C ASP A 951 -13.13 -42.70 -0.59
N VAL A 952 -14.07 -42.79 0.34
CA VAL A 952 -15.04 -43.89 0.43
C VAL A 952 -16.43 -43.28 0.56
N GLY A 953 -17.33 -43.66 -0.33
CA GLY A 953 -18.72 -43.23 -0.31
C GLY A 953 -19.69 -44.41 -0.30
N VAL A 954 -20.84 -44.22 0.33
CA VAL A 954 -21.99 -45.14 0.25
C VAL A 954 -23.28 -44.35 0.00
N PRO A 955 -24.18 -44.86 -0.86
CA PRO A 955 -25.51 -44.32 -1.01
C PRO A 955 -26.33 -44.64 0.25
N VAL A 956 -27.23 -43.72 0.61
CA VAL A 956 -28.13 -43.83 1.78
C VAL A 956 -29.59 -43.58 1.44
N ALA A 957 -29.88 -43.13 0.21
CA ALA A 957 -31.20 -42.98 -0.37
C ALA A 957 -31.08 -42.99 -1.90
N GLY A 958 -32.14 -43.40 -2.59
CA GLY A 958 -32.23 -43.54 -4.05
C GLY A 958 -31.96 -44.97 -4.55
N PRO A 959 -31.83 -45.18 -5.87
CA PRO A 959 -31.82 -46.50 -6.49
C PRO A 959 -30.49 -47.26 -6.42
N ASP A 960 -29.44 -46.61 -5.87
CA ASP A 960 -28.12 -47.21 -5.72
C ASP A 960 -27.91 -47.77 -4.31
N ASP A 961 -27.28 -48.94 -4.23
CA ASP A 961 -27.00 -49.69 -2.99
C ASP A 961 -25.54 -50.15 -2.87
N GLY A 962 -24.67 -49.73 -3.81
CA GLY A 962 -23.26 -50.11 -3.87
C GLY A 962 -22.35 -49.31 -2.93
N PHE A 963 -21.06 -49.28 -3.25
CA PHE A 963 -20.10 -48.35 -2.66
C PHE A 963 -18.99 -48.01 -3.65
N VAL A 964 -18.36 -46.86 -3.45
CA VAL A 964 -17.24 -46.42 -4.27
C VAL A 964 -16.03 -46.19 -3.38
N LEU A 965 -14.89 -46.74 -3.78
CA LEU A 965 -13.60 -46.57 -3.10
C LEU A 965 -12.56 -46.05 -4.09
N TYR A 966 -11.90 -44.96 -3.70
CA TYR A 966 -10.82 -44.38 -4.45
C TYR A 966 -9.58 -44.19 -3.59
N VAL A 967 -8.44 -44.67 -4.07
CA VAL A 967 -7.13 -44.43 -3.46
C VAL A 967 -6.16 -43.89 -4.51
N VAL A 968 -5.64 -42.69 -4.28
CA VAL A 968 -4.59 -42.09 -5.13
C VAL A 968 -3.36 -41.85 -4.31
N PHE A 969 -2.22 -42.10 -4.92
CA PHE A 969 -0.93 -41.77 -4.37
C PHE A 969 -0.10 -41.00 -5.42
N LEU A 970 0.33 -39.79 -5.05
CA LEU A 970 1.11 -38.91 -5.90
C LEU A 970 2.54 -38.79 -5.38
N LYS A 971 3.52 -39.09 -6.24
CA LYS A 971 4.94 -38.96 -5.94
C LYS A 971 5.61 -37.92 -6.82
N LEU A 972 6.19 -36.92 -6.16
CA LEU A 972 7.01 -35.90 -6.80
C LEU A 972 8.47 -36.36 -6.92
N PHE A 973 9.08 -36.17 -8.09
CA PHE A 973 10.51 -36.35 -8.29
C PHE A 973 11.22 -34.99 -8.22
N LYS A 974 12.49 -34.99 -7.78
CA LYS A 974 13.28 -33.76 -7.64
C LYS A 974 13.45 -33.04 -8.98
#